data_AF-A0A926ADM0-F1
#
_entry.id   AF-A0A926ADM0-F1
#
_cell.length_a   1.000
_cell.length_b   1.000
_cell.length_c   1.000
_cell.angle_alpha   90.00
_cell.angle_beta   90.00
_cell.angle_gamma   90.00
#
_symmetry.space_group_name_H-M   'P 1'
#
loop_
_entity.id
_entity.type
_entity.pdbx_description
1 polymer ?
#
loop_
_entity_poly.entity_id
_entity_poly.type
_entity_poly.pdbx_seq_one_letter_code
_entity_poly.pdbx_strand_id
1 'polypeptide(L)'
;ESLVEKSATHRSLAGAAESSLWNGAFTDPNRADLPAEADRVLQDVLMPLSRLEAVSRALAEQLSVAFPLRSSETDRLLQIAGTIRTASDWEPSWLEAEVESLCDGRDRIRQLHEQQTHYRAKRDSLLAAYAPEVLALDQEGLCRRLEGEHESILHPLLGEHWQREAVLRFDALSLVLTDLEQGARELYTTFESLAHRCGVMLDESLDGKQRLLRIAQRAADVASPRTGWFVPGAVTELIKQADAARTQWVDCGKLQATLYSVYTEQILELDHAALRDALKNPPTGLGRLINTAGLRAAGALKSVTLPGAVTRDRDAAQDLDCAAQLKELLRTLEGGDAALASAFGGHYGGAATDWDALGDVLRKAEVLCTEFAAEGGRIPSSLAAAMVLGGSEMETLKHEQKAIGDLFARLRSGWESLSRQVLPASLPEPQTSLRTIADWCHQHKAILSDYQVAYRRVVATCLSAEPEKAAEPDGIATLLTDLRSAKRVRDEGEAILSATEALRPFCGSAGFQGEDTDWDSVRQGIEAAIRLREALGNPDQPVPAGLVKTLTNRANRDSLLSSAEELQTLRAVFDDALQDLGRLFAPRYLEVGLGTRHPEESVSFPSLSEWLAVRIPRTDQIARGLQGQSLREEWQALGLGGFFDALCAAVAAGRTDVRDAGTLRTLFRAQFYHQWTEAAAAQSPPLAEFIGENQDKRVARFRSLDQSYLDGAPGRVREMTRARPPRLYPEEVKALKGQLVRRRTGEVRKLLAEIPNLLFALKPCVMMNPLSVRLFLDSGSLPFDVVLFDDASQIATEDAIGAILRGKQVIIAGDPKQLPPLSLIQATAAPTGESAESLPSAPDASLAFESVLDAASSIAQGNSPHFARYSLNWHYRSQNESLIAFSRRYFYPTLVSFPSAQVSGGAIAHISVTDSKDETGSESTERVFEVALDYKRRYPSRSVGVITLTETDYAWLLDVAARRRDEDPESVASLLQGEASGSGEGPEPFFIKMIENVQGDERDLIILHVGGDPSQFAPLLEPSSDRLLNVATTRARCDMVVVSALTPFSVAAAAATAATGTAYGESQGIQMLRAFLQYAQNPETLSDTAGAMTTGGQDLFVRAVRDALAEKGYELHERIGMSDYQVDLAIVDPAHPERYLLGIECDGPSYAVTETARHRDRLCRDMLAQRGWNLHRVWSLEWNRDPQKQQKRIEAAVAALSKA
;
A
#
# COMPACT_ATOMS: atom_id res chain seq x y z
N GLU A 1 -35.26 7.51 48.57
CA GLU A 1 -35.40 8.39 49.75
C GLU A 1 -36.60 7.98 50.61
N SER A 2 -37.85 7.96 50.10
CA SER A 2 -39.02 7.54 50.91
C SER A 2 -39.01 6.08 51.40
N LEU A 3 -38.29 5.18 50.71
CA LEU A 3 -38.03 3.80 51.15
C LEU A 3 -37.01 3.70 52.29
N VAL A 4 -36.12 4.70 52.42
CA VAL A 4 -35.05 4.74 53.43
C VAL A 4 -35.55 5.38 54.74
N GLU A 5 -36.58 6.25 54.68
CA GLU A 5 -37.14 6.93 55.86
C GLU A 5 -38.15 6.09 56.69
N LYS A 6 -38.65 4.96 56.17
CA LYS A 6 -39.55 4.06 56.92
C LYS A 6 -38.76 3.18 57.90
N SER A 7 -38.42 3.76 59.05
CA SER A 7 -37.55 3.25 60.11
C SER A 7 -38.07 2.07 60.95
N ALA A 8 -39.25 1.51 60.66
CA ALA A 8 -39.77 0.31 61.35
C ALA A 8 -39.20 -1.01 60.80
N THR A 9 -38.80 -1.04 59.53
CA THR A 9 -38.21 -2.20 58.83
C THR A 9 -36.73 -2.44 59.19
N HIS A 10 -36.08 -1.48 59.86
CA HIS A 10 -34.65 -1.52 60.19
C HIS A 10 -34.27 -2.50 61.33
N ARG A 11 -35.16 -2.78 62.30
CA ARG A 11 -34.90 -3.77 63.36
C ARG A 11 -35.11 -5.21 62.91
N SER A 12 -36.02 -5.47 61.96
CA SER A 12 -36.20 -6.82 61.41
C SER A 12 -35.05 -7.21 60.48
N LEU A 13 -34.43 -6.25 59.77
CA LEU A 13 -33.24 -6.50 58.94
C LEU A 13 -32.00 -6.92 59.74
N ALA A 14 -31.82 -6.42 60.97
CA ALA A 14 -30.72 -6.83 61.85
C ALA A 14 -31.00 -8.19 62.54
N GLY A 15 -32.24 -8.44 62.97
CA GLY A 15 -32.64 -9.76 63.50
C GLY A 15 -32.67 -10.88 62.45
N ALA A 16 -32.94 -10.53 61.19
CA ALA A 16 -32.78 -11.40 60.02
C ALA A 16 -31.31 -11.69 59.70
N ALA A 17 -30.38 -10.82 60.13
CA ALA A 17 -28.94 -11.04 60.00
C ALA A 17 -28.37 -11.91 61.13
N GLU A 18 -28.91 -11.83 62.36
CA GLU A 18 -28.47 -12.65 63.53
C GLU A 18 -28.99 -14.10 63.52
N SER A 19 -30.09 -14.38 62.80
CA SER A 19 -30.72 -15.72 62.71
C SER A 19 -30.27 -16.54 61.50
N SER A 20 -29.03 -16.31 61.06
CA SER A 20 -28.42 -16.95 59.89
C SER A 20 -28.31 -18.49 59.99
N LEU A 21 -28.45 -19.06 61.18
CA LEU A 21 -28.39 -20.52 61.46
C LEU A 21 -29.55 -21.33 60.85
N TRP A 22 -30.72 -20.71 60.67
CA TRP A 22 -31.98 -21.30 60.19
C TRP A 22 -32.46 -20.72 58.86
N ASN A 23 -31.60 -19.89 58.30
CA ASN A 23 -31.82 -19.15 57.10
C ASN A 23 -32.07 -20.21 56.00
N GLY A 24 -33.10 -20.02 55.17
CA GLY A 24 -33.59 -21.04 54.23
C GLY A 24 -34.29 -22.26 54.79
N ALA A 25 -34.65 -22.35 56.06
CA ALA A 25 -35.83 -23.15 56.40
C ALA A 25 -37.01 -22.69 55.52
N PHE A 26 -37.95 -23.56 55.16
CA PHE A 26 -39.15 -23.14 54.42
C PHE A 26 -40.38 -23.88 54.92
N THR A 27 -40.75 -23.57 56.15
CA THR A 27 -41.93 -24.10 56.84
C THR A 27 -42.90 -22.95 57.15
N ASP A 28 -44.19 -23.23 57.36
CA ASP A 28 -45.14 -22.21 57.82
C ASP A 28 -44.69 -21.67 59.19
N PRO A 29 -44.35 -20.36 59.31
CA PRO A 29 -43.89 -19.77 60.56
C PRO A 29 -44.95 -19.79 61.66
N ASN A 30 -46.22 -20.14 61.36
CA ASN A 30 -47.32 -20.23 62.31
C ASN A 30 -47.62 -21.67 62.80
N ARG A 31 -46.83 -22.69 62.43
CA ARG A 31 -47.00 -24.07 62.94
C ARG A 31 -46.60 -24.16 64.42
N ALA A 32 -47.52 -24.66 65.26
CA ALA A 32 -47.36 -24.69 66.71
C ALA A 32 -46.30 -25.71 67.23
N ASP A 33 -46.03 -26.80 66.50
CA ASP A 33 -45.12 -27.90 66.92
C ASP A 33 -43.77 -27.94 66.16
N LEU A 34 -43.41 -26.83 65.50
CA LEU A 34 -42.22 -26.76 64.64
C LEU A 34 -40.89 -27.20 65.32
N PRO A 35 -40.63 -26.90 66.61
CA PRO A 35 -39.41 -27.36 67.29
C PRO A 35 -39.34 -28.88 67.51
N ALA A 36 -40.49 -29.55 67.73
CA ALA A 36 -40.55 -30.99 67.97
C ALA A 36 -40.45 -31.81 66.66
N GLU A 37 -41.03 -31.28 65.58
CA GLU A 37 -40.88 -31.82 64.22
C GLU A 37 -39.41 -31.75 63.76
N ALA A 38 -38.73 -30.63 64.03
CA ALA A 38 -37.32 -30.46 63.73
C ALA A 38 -36.42 -31.45 64.49
N ASP A 39 -36.66 -31.69 65.79
CA ASP A 39 -35.86 -32.61 66.59
C ASP A 39 -35.93 -34.08 66.08
N ARG A 40 -37.14 -34.55 65.75
CA ARG A 40 -37.35 -35.91 65.23
C ARG A 40 -36.60 -36.16 63.92
N VAL A 41 -36.75 -35.26 62.96
CA VAL A 41 -36.10 -35.39 61.64
C VAL A 41 -34.58 -35.39 61.75
N LEU A 42 -34.02 -34.59 62.68
CA LEU A 42 -32.57 -34.56 62.90
C LEU A 42 -32.04 -35.87 63.54
N GLN A 43 -32.82 -36.55 64.38
CA GLN A 43 -32.44 -37.84 65.00
C GLN A 43 -32.48 -39.02 64.03
N ASP A 44 -33.46 -39.07 63.12
CA ASP A 44 -33.63 -40.15 62.15
C ASP A 44 -32.47 -40.22 61.13
N VAL A 45 -31.75 -39.11 60.92
CA VAL A 45 -30.52 -39.04 60.10
C VAL A 45 -29.29 -39.60 60.82
N LEU A 46 -29.22 -39.52 62.15
CA LEU A 46 -28.02 -39.87 62.92
C LEU A 46 -27.77 -41.38 63.00
N MET A 47 -28.82 -42.20 63.04
CA MET A 47 -28.73 -43.65 63.23
C MET A 47 -28.14 -44.41 62.02
N PRO A 48 -28.63 -44.23 60.78
CA PRO A 48 -28.08 -44.90 59.59
C PRO A 48 -26.62 -44.49 59.27
N LEU A 49 -26.27 -43.24 59.57
CA LEU A 49 -24.93 -42.66 59.37
C LEU A 49 -23.82 -43.52 60.01
N SER A 50 -24.04 -44.01 61.23
CA SER A 50 -23.05 -44.80 61.98
C SER A 50 -22.74 -46.18 61.37
N ARG A 51 -23.73 -46.83 60.74
CA ARG A 51 -23.56 -48.15 60.10
C ARG A 51 -22.95 -48.03 58.70
N LEU A 52 -23.35 -47.00 57.96
CA LEU A 52 -22.80 -46.68 56.65
C LEU A 52 -21.28 -46.44 56.74
N GLU A 53 -20.81 -45.79 57.82
CA GLU A 53 -19.39 -45.57 58.10
C GLU A 53 -18.60 -46.90 58.23
N ALA A 54 -19.15 -47.91 58.91
CA ALA A 54 -18.45 -49.17 59.18
C ALA A 54 -18.26 -50.04 57.93
N VAL A 55 -19.31 -50.21 57.11
CA VAL A 55 -19.27 -51.04 55.89
C VAL A 55 -18.39 -50.40 54.81
N SER A 56 -18.43 -49.07 54.70
CA SER A 56 -17.57 -48.32 53.78
C SER A 56 -16.08 -48.49 54.09
N ARG A 57 -15.72 -48.72 55.36
CA ARG A 57 -14.32 -48.96 55.79
C ARG A 57 -13.79 -50.30 55.32
N ALA A 58 -14.58 -51.37 55.46
CA ALA A 58 -14.18 -52.70 55.02
C ALA A 58 -14.00 -52.79 53.50
N LEU A 59 -14.89 -52.15 52.73
CA LEU A 59 -14.81 -52.15 51.26
C LEU A 59 -13.62 -51.33 50.74
N ALA A 60 -13.30 -50.20 51.39
CA ALA A 60 -12.14 -49.39 51.05
C ALA A 60 -10.81 -50.15 51.23
N GLU A 61 -10.70 -50.98 52.28
CA GLU A 61 -9.52 -51.83 52.52
C GLU A 61 -9.32 -52.87 51.41
N GLN A 62 -10.38 -53.56 50.96
CA GLN A 62 -10.29 -54.54 49.86
C GLN A 62 -9.90 -53.90 48.53
N LEU A 63 -10.39 -52.69 48.27
CA LEU A 63 -10.05 -51.89 47.10
C LEU A 63 -8.68 -51.20 47.21
N SER A 64 -8.02 -51.27 48.36
CA SER A 64 -6.78 -50.55 48.68
C SER A 64 -6.91 -49.03 48.46
N VAL A 65 -8.08 -48.46 48.77
CA VAL A 65 -8.38 -47.03 48.66
C VAL A 65 -8.64 -46.42 50.05
N ALA A 66 -8.54 -45.10 50.14
CA ALA A 66 -8.80 -44.40 51.40
C ALA A 66 -10.27 -44.56 51.83
N PHE A 67 -10.47 -44.60 53.15
CA PHE A 67 -11.80 -44.64 53.74
C PHE A 67 -12.62 -43.38 53.35
N PRO A 68 -13.83 -43.52 52.79
CA PRO A 68 -14.66 -42.38 52.43
C PRO A 68 -15.15 -41.64 53.70
N LEU A 69 -14.91 -40.34 53.75
CA LEU A 69 -15.35 -39.44 54.81
C LEU A 69 -16.67 -38.75 54.47
N ARG A 70 -17.17 -38.88 53.23
CA ARG A 70 -18.42 -38.26 52.74
C ARG A 70 -19.38 -39.29 52.15
N SER A 71 -20.67 -38.94 52.06
CA SER A 71 -21.68 -39.79 51.42
C SER A 71 -21.33 -40.09 49.96
N SER A 72 -21.09 -39.10 49.09
CA SER A 72 -20.63 -39.33 47.69
C SER A 72 -19.47 -40.31 47.58
N GLU A 73 -18.55 -40.27 48.54
CA GLU A 73 -17.34 -41.06 48.45
C GLU A 73 -17.64 -42.56 48.64
N THR A 74 -18.80 -42.92 49.19
CA THR A 74 -19.28 -44.32 49.17
C THR A 74 -19.79 -44.73 47.80
N ASP A 75 -20.36 -43.79 47.02
CA ASP A 75 -20.75 -44.05 45.63
C ASP A 75 -19.53 -44.31 44.76
N ARG A 76 -18.39 -43.68 45.10
CA ARG A 76 -17.10 -43.99 44.48
C ARG A 76 -16.69 -45.45 44.69
N LEU A 77 -16.87 -46.00 45.88
CA LEU A 77 -16.59 -47.42 46.15
C LEU A 77 -17.50 -48.34 45.32
N LEU A 78 -18.79 -47.99 45.22
CA LEU A 78 -19.76 -48.71 44.38
C LEU A 78 -19.46 -48.58 42.89
N GLN A 79 -18.97 -47.41 42.46
CA GLN A 79 -18.57 -47.12 41.09
C GLN A 79 -17.32 -47.91 40.70
N ILE A 80 -16.30 -47.96 41.57
CA ILE A 80 -15.10 -48.78 41.33
C ILE A 80 -15.52 -50.25 41.17
N ALA A 81 -16.37 -50.77 42.05
CA ALA A 81 -16.90 -52.13 41.95
C ALA A 81 -17.77 -52.35 40.69
N GLY A 82 -18.49 -51.32 40.23
CA GLY A 82 -19.23 -51.31 38.97
C GLY A 82 -18.34 -51.41 37.74
N THR A 83 -17.24 -50.66 37.69
CA THR A 83 -16.27 -50.69 36.57
C THR A 83 -15.53 -52.03 36.50
N ILE A 84 -15.26 -52.65 37.65
CA ILE A 84 -14.67 -54.00 37.71
C ILE A 84 -15.57 -55.05 37.04
N ARG A 85 -16.88 -54.78 36.95
CA ARG A 85 -17.89 -55.67 36.37
C ARG A 85 -18.00 -55.60 34.84
N THR A 86 -17.52 -54.53 34.19
CA THR A 86 -17.80 -54.24 32.77
C THR A 86 -16.83 -54.88 31.77
N ALA A 87 -15.65 -55.30 32.21
CA ALA A 87 -14.65 -55.96 31.37
C ALA A 87 -14.57 -57.46 31.67
N SER A 88 -14.61 -58.28 30.61
CA SER A 88 -14.40 -59.73 30.70
C SER A 88 -12.95 -60.10 30.96
N ASP A 89 -12.01 -59.40 30.31
CA ASP A 89 -10.58 -59.73 30.26
C ASP A 89 -9.73 -58.49 30.58
N TRP A 90 -8.81 -58.63 31.52
CA TRP A 90 -7.92 -57.58 31.99
C TRP A 90 -6.47 -57.92 31.61
N GLU A 91 -5.89 -57.20 30.66
CA GLU A 91 -4.49 -57.40 30.26
C GLU A 91 -3.53 -56.69 31.25
N PRO A 92 -2.46 -57.36 31.75
CA PRO A 92 -1.54 -56.77 32.70
C PRO A 92 -0.88 -55.48 32.20
N SER A 93 -0.55 -55.41 30.90
CA SER A 93 0.07 -54.23 30.28
C SER A 93 -0.83 -52.99 30.36
N TRP A 94 -2.16 -53.15 30.29
CA TRP A 94 -3.11 -52.04 30.44
C TRP A 94 -3.31 -51.61 31.89
N LEU A 95 -3.13 -52.54 32.85
CA LEU A 95 -3.22 -52.25 34.28
C LEU A 95 -1.93 -51.62 34.84
N GLU A 96 -0.79 -51.83 34.19
CA GLU A 96 0.55 -51.37 34.60
C GLU A 96 1.09 -50.16 33.81
N ALA A 97 0.59 -49.86 32.61
CA ALA A 97 1.02 -48.71 31.79
C ALA A 97 0.73 -47.35 32.48
N GLU A 98 1.25 -46.22 32.00
CA GLU A 98 0.87 -44.88 32.50
C GLU A 98 -0.48 -44.42 31.90
N VAL A 99 -1.30 -43.63 32.61
CA VAL A 99 -2.59 -43.17 32.04
C VAL A 99 -2.41 -42.31 30.81
N GLU A 100 -1.37 -41.47 30.79
CA GLU A 100 -1.05 -40.67 29.61
C GLU A 100 -0.81 -41.57 28.39
N SER A 101 -0.04 -42.66 28.57
CA SER A 101 0.17 -43.67 27.52
C SER A 101 -1.12 -44.40 27.11
N LEU A 102 -2.05 -44.64 28.04
CA LEU A 102 -3.35 -45.28 27.75
C LEU A 102 -4.31 -44.34 27.03
N CYS A 103 -4.39 -43.08 27.46
CA CYS A 103 -5.20 -42.04 26.83
C CYS A 103 -4.67 -41.70 25.44
N ASP A 104 -3.35 -41.54 25.29
CA ASP A 104 -2.70 -41.34 23.99
C ASP A 104 -2.96 -42.53 23.06
N GLY A 105 -2.87 -43.75 23.58
CA GLY A 105 -3.19 -44.97 22.85
C GLY A 105 -4.67 -45.01 22.41
N ARG A 106 -5.61 -44.78 23.32
CA ARG A 106 -7.05 -44.72 23.05
C ARG A 106 -7.39 -43.65 22.02
N ASP A 107 -6.85 -42.45 22.19
CA ASP A 107 -7.17 -41.30 21.36
C ASP A 107 -6.55 -41.44 19.97
N ARG A 108 -5.33 -41.97 19.87
CA ARG A 108 -4.74 -42.37 18.59
C ARG A 108 -5.57 -43.45 17.90
N ILE A 109 -6.01 -44.49 18.62
CA ILE A 109 -6.85 -45.56 18.06
C ILE A 109 -8.19 -45.03 17.58
N ARG A 110 -8.88 -44.19 18.37
CA ARG A 110 -10.15 -43.56 17.99
C ARG A 110 -9.97 -42.66 16.77
N GLN A 111 -8.96 -41.80 16.78
CA GLN A 111 -8.68 -40.88 15.69
C GLN A 111 -8.36 -41.63 14.40
N LEU A 112 -7.53 -42.69 14.48
CA LEU A 112 -7.24 -43.57 13.36
C LEU A 112 -8.50 -44.27 12.84
N HIS A 113 -9.34 -44.80 13.73
CA HIS A 113 -10.57 -45.49 13.35
C HIS A 113 -11.57 -44.57 12.63
N GLU A 114 -11.79 -43.36 13.15
CA GLU A 114 -12.63 -42.34 12.53
C GLU A 114 -12.06 -41.88 11.18
N GLN A 115 -10.74 -41.65 11.13
CA GLN A 115 -10.05 -41.26 9.89
C GLN A 115 -10.13 -42.36 8.84
N GLN A 116 -9.93 -43.63 9.19
CA GLN A 116 -9.98 -44.77 8.28
C GLN A 116 -11.39 -45.00 7.74
N THR A 117 -12.42 -44.82 8.58
CA THR A 117 -13.82 -44.95 8.17
C THR A 117 -14.23 -43.84 7.20
N HIS A 118 -13.85 -42.60 7.50
CA HIS A 118 -14.13 -41.44 6.65
C HIS A 118 -13.36 -41.47 5.33
N TYR A 119 -12.09 -41.86 5.38
CA TYR A 119 -11.22 -42.06 4.22
C TYR A 119 -11.80 -43.12 3.27
N ARG A 120 -12.19 -44.29 3.78
CA ARG A 120 -12.79 -45.37 2.97
C ARG A 120 -14.08 -44.89 2.28
N ALA A 121 -14.98 -44.25 3.02
CA ALA A 121 -16.22 -43.72 2.46
C ALA A 121 -16.01 -42.69 1.33
N LYS A 122 -15.07 -41.73 1.52
CA LYS A 122 -14.75 -40.73 0.50
C LYS A 122 -14.05 -41.31 -0.73
N ARG A 123 -13.09 -42.21 -0.50
CA ARG A 123 -12.33 -42.87 -1.57
C ARG A 123 -13.27 -43.68 -2.45
N ASP A 124 -14.13 -44.49 -1.83
CA ASP A 124 -15.02 -45.39 -2.56
C ASP A 124 -16.11 -44.59 -3.30
N SER A 125 -16.56 -43.45 -2.76
CA SER A 125 -17.44 -42.49 -3.46
C SER A 125 -16.78 -41.87 -4.69
N LEU A 126 -15.51 -41.43 -4.59
CA LEU A 126 -14.78 -40.86 -5.72
C LEU A 126 -14.47 -41.89 -6.80
N LEU A 127 -14.06 -43.10 -6.40
CA LEU A 127 -13.76 -44.19 -7.33
C LEU A 127 -15.02 -44.81 -7.96
N ALA A 128 -16.20 -44.53 -7.44
CA ALA A 128 -17.46 -44.86 -8.10
C ALA A 128 -17.78 -43.94 -9.28
N ALA A 129 -17.25 -42.71 -9.29
CA ALA A 129 -17.49 -41.70 -10.32
C ALA A 129 -16.28 -41.49 -11.26
N TYR A 130 -15.06 -41.81 -10.83
CA TYR A 130 -13.82 -41.52 -11.54
C TYR A 130 -12.87 -42.72 -11.58
N ALA A 131 -12.05 -42.78 -12.63
CA ALA A 131 -10.97 -43.75 -12.73
C ALA A 131 -9.90 -43.51 -11.65
N PRO A 132 -9.21 -44.55 -11.13
CA PRO A 132 -8.21 -44.43 -10.06
C PRO A 132 -7.10 -43.41 -10.33
N GLU A 133 -6.78 -43.16 -11.60
CA GLU A 133 -5.79 -42.20 -12.07
C GLU A 133 -6.10 -40.75 -11.65
N VAL A 134 -7.35 -40.43 -11.28
CA VAL A 134 -7.74 -39.11 -10.75
C VAL A 134 -6.99 -38.73 -9.47
N LEU A 135 -6.60 -39.72 -8.66
CA LEU A 135 -5.83 -39.52 -7.43
C LEU A 135 -4.37 -39.14 -7.75
N ALA A 136 -3.87 -39.49 -8.94
CA ALA A 136 -2.51 -39.22 -9.41
C ALA A 136 -2.34 -37.89 -10.19
N LEU A 137 -3.41 -37.14 -10.43
CA LEU A 137 -3.36 -35.84 -11.12
C LEU A 137 -2.72 -34.73 -10.27
N ASP A 138 -2.29 -33.64 -10.92
CA ASP A 138 -1.96 -32.38 -10.25
C ASP A 138 -3.25 -31.59 -9.97
N GLN A 139 -3.95 -31.95 -8.89
CA GLN A 139 -5.26 -31.36 -8.58
C GLN A 139 -5.15 -29.84 -8.28
N GLU A 140 -4.01 -29.39 -7.74
CA GLU A 140 -3.82 -28.01 -7.33
C GLU A 140 -3.49 -27.07 -8.49
N GLY A 141 -2.70 -27.53 -9.47
CA GLY A 141 -2.49 -26.80 -10.72
C GLY A 141 -3.71 -26.79 -11.65
N LEU A 142 -4.62 -27.75 -11.52
CA LEU A 142 -5.86 -27.81 -12.31
C LEU A 142 -6.97 -26.94 -11.71
N CYS A 143 -7.17 -26.95 -10.39
CA CYS A 143 -8.15 -26.08 -9.73
C CYS A 143 -7.84 -24.59 -9.94
N ARG A 144 -6.57 -24.19 -9.83
CA ARG A 144 -6.16 -22.78 -10.04
C ARG A 144 -6.54 -22.24 -11.43
N ARG A 145 -6.27 -23.02 -12.48
CA ARG A 145 -6.56 -22.66 -13.88
C ARG A 145 -8.06 -22.63 -14.19
N LEU A 146 -8.85 -23.49 -13.54
CA LEU A 146 -10.28 -23.61 -13.80
C LEU A 146 -11.16 -22.65 -12.97
N GLU A 147 -10.68 -22.18 -11.81
CA GLU A 147 -11.45 -21.30 -10.91
C GLU A 147 -11.10 -19.83 -11.00
N GLY A 148 -9.80 -19.48 -10.95
CA GLY A 148 -9.42 -18.12 -10.56
C GLY A 148 -8.43 -17.43 -11.49
N GLU A 149 -7.52 -18.18 -12.12
CA GLU A 149 -6.44 -17.57 -12.93
C GLU A 149 -6.99 -16.78 -14.12
N HIS A 150 -8.09 -17.27 -14.71
CA HIS A 150 -8.67 -16.73 -15.93
C HIS A 150 -9.99 -15.96 -15.72
N GLU A 151 -10.54 -15.95 -14.50
CA GLU A 151 -11.85 -15.37 -14.18
C GLU A 151 -11.90 -13.87 -14.49
N SER A 152 -10.89 -13.11 -14.06
CA SER A 152 -10.82 -11.65 -14.26
C SER A 152 -10.87 -11.20 -15.73
N ILE A 153 -10.59 -12.11 -16.67
CA ILE A 153 -10.52 -11.83 -18.11
C ILE A 153 -11.68 -12.47 -18.86
N LEU A 154 -12.02 -13.72 -18.55
CA LEU A 154 -13.09 -14.44 -19.23
C LEU A 154 -14.48 -14.08 -18.71
N HIS A 155 -14.64 -13.76 -17.42
CA HIS A 155 -15.93 -13.35 -16.85
C HIS A 155 -16.46 -12.06 -17.49
N PRO A 156 -15.68 -10.97 -17.61
CA PRO A 156 -16.15 -9.79 -18.34
C PRO A 156 -16.45 -10.09 -19.81
N LEU A 157 -15.69 -10.97 -20.46
CA LEU A 157 -15.86 -11.27 -21.89
C LEU A 157 -17.14 -12.07 -22.18
N LEU A 158 -17.47 -13.06 -21.35
CA LEU A 158 -18.50 -14.07 -21.62
C LEU A 158 -19.69 -14.04 -20.63
N GLY A 159 -19.61 -13.26 -19.55
CA GLY A 159 -20.70 -13.05 -18.58
C GLY A 159 -20.75 -14.08 -17.46
N GLU A 160 -21.90 -14.14 -16.77
CA GLU A 160 -22.10 -14.96 -15.55
C GLU A 160 -21.85 -16.46 -15.77
N HIS A 161 -21.93 -16.95 -17.01
CA HIS A 161 -21.69 -18.36 -17.37
C HIS A 161 -20.38 -18.58 -18.14
N TRP A 162 -19.40 -17.70 -17.98
CA TRP A 162 -18.15 -17.70 -18.76
C TRP A 162 -17.43 -19.05 -18.78
N GLN A 163 -17.44 -19.80 -17.67
CA GLN A 163 -16.77 -21.10 -17.55
C GLN A 163 -17.32 -22.12 -18.56
N ARG A 164 -18.64 -22.14 -18.73
CA ARG A 164 -19.32 -23.01 -19.70
C ARG A 164 -19.18 -22.48 -21.12
N GLU A 165 -19.37 -21.18 -21.31
CA GLU A 165 -19.30 -20.54 -22.62
C GLU A 165 -17.88 -20.58 -23.22
N ALA A 166 -16.83 -20.52 -22.38
CA ALA A 166 -15.43 -20.62 -22.80
C ALA A 166 -15.13 -21.97 -23.46
N VAL A 167 -15.72 -23.06 -22.96
CA VAL A 167 -15.57 -24.41 -23.54
C VAL A 167 -16.43 -24.56 -24.80
N LEU A 168 -17.71 -24.16 -24.74
CA LEU A 168 -18.65 -24.35 -25.84
C LEU A 168 -18.31 -23.51 -27.08
N ARG A 169 -17.82 -22.29 -26.89
CA ARG A 169 -17.51 -21.34 -27.97
C ARG A 169 -16.03 -21.27 -28.30
N PHE A 170 -15.20 -22.14 -27.71
CA PHE A 170 -13.75 -22.10 -27.86
C PHE A 170 -13.31 -21.99 -29.33
N ASP A 171 -13.78 -22.91 -30.18
CA ASP A 171 -13.35 -22.98 -31.58
C ASP A 171 -13.78 -21.73 -32.37
N ALA A 172 -15.00 -21.24 -32.12
CA ALA A 172 -15.55 -20.06 -32.78
C ALA A 172 -14.82 -18.77 -32.37
N LEU A 173 -14.59 -18.58 -31.06
CA LEU A 173 -13.89 -17.41 -30.52
C LEU A 173 -12.41 -17.42 -30.90
N SER A 174 -11.75 -18.58 -30.80
CA SER A 174 -10.33 -18.73 -31.16
C SER A 174 -10.09 -18.39 -32.64
N LEU A 175 -10.98 -18.82 -33.53
CA LEU A 175 -10.90 -18.50 -34.96
C LEU A 175 -11.05 -17.00 -35.22
N VAL A 176 -12.10 -16.37 -34.67
CA VAL A 176 -12.37 -14.94 -34.86
C VAL A 176 -11.26 -14.07 -34.27
N LEU A 177 -10.77 -14.39 -33.08
CA LEU A 177 -9.65 -13.67 -32.46
C LEU A 177 -8.35 -13.83 -33.27
N THR A 178 -8.12 -14.99 -33.88
CA THR A 178 -6.96 -15.21 -34.77
C THR A 178 -7.06 -14.36 -36.04
N ASP A 179 -8.23 -14.34 -36.67
CA ASP A 179 -8.46 -13.53 -37.87
C ASP A 179 -8.32 -12.02 -37.59
N LEU A 180 -8.80 -11.56 -36.44
CA LEU A 180 -8.67 -10.17 -36.00
C LEU A 180 -7.22 -9.81 -35.64
N GLU A 181 -6.51 -10.67 -34.92
CA GLU A 181 -5.08 -10.49 -34.60
C GLU A 181 -4.26 -10.36 -35.88
N GLN A 182 -4.44 -11.28 -36.83
CA GLN A 182 -3.71 -11.28 -38.09
C GLN A 182 -4.08 -10.07 -38.94
N GLY A 183 -5.38 -9.77 -39.11
CA GLY A 183 -5.84 -8.64 -39.89
C GLY A 183 -5.36 -7.29 -39.34
N ALA A 184 -5.31 -7.13 -38.01
CA ALA A 184 -4.87 -5.89 -37.37
C ALA A 184 -3.36 -5.68 -37.53
N ARG A 185 -2.56 -6.75 -37.44
CA ARG A 185 -1.11 -6.71 -37.70
C ARG A 185 -0.81 -6.43 -39.16
N GLU A 186 -1.45 -7.12 -40.09
CA GLU A 186 -1.28 -6.92 -41.54
C GLU A 186 -1.66 -5.48 -41.94
N LEU A 187 -2.74 -4.95 -41.39
CA LEU A 187 -3.17 -3.57 -41.64
C LEU A 187 -2.14 -2.56 -41.11
N TYR A 188 -1.60 -2.78 -39.90
CA TYR A 188 -0.56 -1.91 -39.34
C TYR A 188 0.71 -1.92 -40.19
N THR A 189 1.22 -3.09 -40.59
CA THR A 189 2.42 -3.20 -41.44
C THR A 189 2.23 -2.57 -42.80
N THR A 190 1.01 -2.65 -43.37
CA THR A 190 0.70 -2.03 -44.66
C THR A 190 0.67 -0.50 -44.54
N PHE A 191 0.13 0.04 -43.43
CA PHE A 191 0.18 1.48 -43.15
C PHE A 191 1.60 2.00 -42.91
N GLU A 192 2.45 1.22 -42.24
CA GLU A 192 3.86 1.55 -42.02
C GLU A 192 4.64 1.60 -43.34
N SER A 193 4.42 0.61 -44.22
CA SER A 193 4.98 0.59 -45.58
C SER A 193 4.56 1.83 -46.37
N LEU A 194 3.27 2.15 -46.35
CA LEU A 194 2.71 3.31 -47.07
C LEU A 194 3.27 4.64 -46.55
N ALA A 195 3.39 4.80 -45.22
CA ALA A 195 3.97 5.98 -44.58
C ALA A 195 5.44 6.18 -44.99
N HIS A 196 6.22 5.11 -44.96
CA HIS A 196 7.62 5.11 -45.37
C HIS A 196 7.78 5.55 -46.84
N ARG A 197 6.97 5.00 -47.76
CA ARG A 197 7.01 5.40 -49.18
C ARG A 197 6.61 6.86 -49.39
N CYS A 198 5.57 7.31 -48.70
CA CYS A 198 5.13 8.71 -48.72
C CYS A 198 6.13 9.66 -48.02
N GLY A 199 7.13 9.14 -47.30
CA GLY A 199 8.11 9.95 -46.58
C GLY A 199 7.51 10.72 -45.40
N VAL A 200 6.42 10.21 -44.82
CA VAL A 200 5.73 10.81 -43.68
C VAL A 200 5.77 9.87 -42.48
N MET A 201 5.78 10.45 -41.28
CA MET A 201 5.67 9.65 -40.06
C MET A 201 4.25 9.06 -39.98
N LEU A 202 4.15 7.76 -39.66
CA LEU A 202 2.87 7.12 -39.44
C LEU A 202 2.23 7.70 -38.17
N ASP A 203 1.20 8.50 -38.35
CA ASP A 203 0.32 8.90 -37.25
C ASP A 203 -0.68 7.75 -36.97
N GLU A 204 -0.64 7.25 -35.74
CA GLU A 204 -1.47 6.12 -35.31
C GLU A 204 -2.95 6.51 -35.15
N SER A 205 -3.26 7.81 -35.12
CA SER A 205 -4.61 8.35 -35.06
C SER A 205 -5.42 8.00 -36.31
N LEU A 206 -6.75 7.95 -36.17
CA LEU A 206 -7.64 7.70 -37.30
C LEU A 206 -7.51 8.81 -38.36
N ASP A 207 -7.41 10.07 -37.92
CA ASP A 207 -7.24 11.23 -38.79
C ASP A 207 -5.90 11.19 -39.53
N GLY A 208 -4.84 10.75 -38.84
CA GLY A 208 -3.51 10.54 -39.40
C GLY A 208 -3.47 9.48 -40.50
N LYS A 209 -4.11 8.33 -40.26
CA LYS A 209 -4.25 7.25 -41.25
C LYS A 209 -5.10 7.68 -42.45
N GLN A 210 -6.19 8.43 -42.21
CA GLN A 210 -6.99 9.00 -43.29
C GLN A 210 -6.22 10.04 -44.10
N ARG A 211 -5.42 10.89 -43.44
CA ARG A 211 -4.53 11.84 -44.11
C ARG A 211 -3.50 11.12 -44.99
N LEU A 212 -2.88 10.06 -44.48
CA LEU A 212 -1.93 9.26 -45.25
C LEU A 212 -2.56 8.65 -46.52
N LEU A 213 -3.78 8.12 -46.42
CA LEU A 213 -4.52 7.63 -47.58
C LEU A 213 -4.86 8.73 -48.59
N ARG A 214 -5.22 9.94 -48.11
CA ARG A 214 -5.45 11.11 -48.98
C ARG A 214 -4.18 11.57 -49.68
N ILE A 215 -3.04 11.59 -48.99
CA ILE A 215 -1.73 11.93 -49.56
C ILE A 215 -1.37 10.93 -50.66
N ALA A 216 -1.50 9.63 -50.39
CA ALA A 216 -1.24 8.57 -51.35
C ALA A 216 -2.12 8.70 -52.60
N GLN A 217 -3.42 8.94 -52.41
CA GLN A 217 -4.37 9.14 -53.51
C GLN A 217 -4.03 10.37 -54.35
N ARG A 218 -3.81 11.53 -53.70
CA ARG A 218 -3.51 12.78 -54.40
C ARG A 218 -2.16 12.73 -55.13
N ALA A 219 -1.18 12.02 -54.58
CA ALA A 219 0.09 11.77 -55.26
C ALA A 219 -0.09 10.90 -56.51
N ALA A 220 -0.98 9.92 -56.49
CA ALA A 220 -1.30 9.09 -57.66
C ALA A 220 -2.04 9.86 -58.76
N ASP A 221 -2.76 10.94 -58.42
CA ASP A 221 -3.54 11.75 -59.36
C ASP A 221 -2.71 12.79 -60.15
N VAL A 222 -1.47 13.10 -59.72
CA VAL A 222 -0.57 14.05 -60.39
C VAL A 222 0.23 13.34 -61.48
N ALA A 223 -0.16 13.53 -62.74
CA ALA A 223 0.47 12.87 -63.87
C ALA A 223 1.80 13.53 -64.30
N SER A 224 2.90 12.77 -64.29
CA SER A 224 4.23 13.15 -64.81
C SER A 224 4.75 14.53 -64.32
N PRO A 225 4.88 14.75 -63.00
CA PRO A 225 5.40 16.01 -62.47
C PRO A 225 6.90 16.18 -62.70
N ARG A 226 7.41 17.41 -62.56
CA ARG A 226 8.85 17.72 -62.59
C ARG A 226 9.39 17.98 -61.19
N THR A 227 10.69 17.73 -61.01
CA THR A 227 11.39 17.93 -59.71
C THR A 227 11.27 19.36 -59.17
N GLY A 228 11.21 20.37 -60.06
CA GLY A 228 11.07 21.78 -59.68
C GLY A 228 9.67 22.19 -59.20
N TRP A 229 8.65 21.34 -59.37
CA TRP A 229 7.27 21.70 -58.98
C TRP A 229 7.07 21.72 -57.47
N PHE A 230 7.79 20.89 -56.73
CA PHE A 230 7.54 20.67 -55.30
C PHE A 230 8.41 21.53 -54.38
N VAL A 231 8.97 22.62 -54.90
CA VAL A 231 9.58 23.69 -54.11
C VAL A 231 8.46 24.56 -53.53
N PRO A 232 8.52 25.00 -52.26
CA PRO A 232 7.47 25.81 -51.66
C PRO A 232 7.13 27.05 -52.51
N GLY A 233 5.85 27.21 -52.85
CA GLY A 233 5.34 28.32 -53.68
C GLY A 233 5.57 28.17 -55.20
N ALA A 234 6.28 27.14 -55.66
CA ALA A 234 6.60 26.97 -57.08
C ALA A 234 5.37 26.60 -57.91
N VAL A 235 4.48 25.71 -57.43
CA VAL A 235 3.27 25.32 -58.18
C VAL A 235 2.37 26.51 -58.45
N THR A 236 2.13 27.36 -57.45
CA THR A 236 1.29 28.56 -57.60
C THR A 236 1.88 29.53 -58.63
N GLU A 237 3.21 29.66 -58.68
CA GLU A 237 3.87 30.49 -59.69
C GLU A 237 3.85 29.84 -61.08
N LEU A 238 3.99 28.52 -61.16
CA LEU A 238 3.84 27.74 -62.40
C LEU A 238 2.44 27.83 -62.98
N ILE A 239 1.40 27.86 -62.14
CA ILE A 239 0.01 28.09 -62.56
C ILE A 239 -0.12 29.47 -63.21
N LYS A 240 0.42 30.53 -62.59
CA LYS A 240 0.43 31.88 -63.19
C LYS A 240 1.19 31.93 -64.50
N GLN A 241 2.35 31.26 -64.57
CA GLN A 241 3.14 31.18 -65.80
C GLN A 241 2.38 30.43 -66.91
N ALA A 242 1.67 29.35 -66.58
CA ALA A 242 0.84 28.61 -67.51
C ALA A 242 -0.35 29.45 -68.02
N ASP A 243 -1.04 30.18 -67.13
CA ASP A 243 -2.15 31.07 -67.51
C ASP A 243 -1.68 32.25 -68.38
N ALA A 244 -0.53 32.84 -68.07
CA ALA A 244 0.09 33.89 -68.86
C ALA A 244 0.51 33.38 -70.26
N ALA A 245 1.17 32.22 -70.32
CA ALA A 245 1.56 31.60 -71.58
C ALA A 245 0.34 31.19 -72.42
N ARG A 246 -0.71 30.62 -71.80
CA ARG A 246 -1.99 30.33 -72.44
C ARG A 246 -2.57 31.57 -73.11
N THR A 247 -2.61 32.70 -72.38
CA THR A 247 -3.15 33.96 -72.89
C THR A 247 -2.35 34.45 -74.10
N GLN A 248 -1.02 34.42 -74.01
CA GLN A 248 -0.13 34.82 -75.11
C GLN A 248 -0.29 33.94 -76.35
N TRP A 249 -0.37 32.62 -76.20
CA TRP A 249 -0.58 31.68 -77.32
C TRP A 249 -1.97 31.82 -77.94
N VAL A 250 -3.02 32.04 -77.13
CA VAL A 250 -4.38 32.29 -77.62
C VAL A 250 -4.46 33.60 -78.40
N ASP A 251 -3.86 34.67 -77.90
CA ASP A 251 -3.85 35.97 -78.58
C ASP A 251 -2.97 35.96 -79.83
N CYS A 252 -1.86 35.23 -79.81
CA CYS A 252 -1.06 34.93 -81.00
C CYS A 252 -1.91 34.21 -82.06
N GLY A 253 -2.66 33.17 -81.69
CA GLY A 253 -3.55 32.44 -82.60
C GLY A 253 -4.67 33.30 -83.18
N LYS A 254 -5.29 34.19 -82.38
CA LYS A 254 -6.30 35.15 -82.85
C LYS A 254 -5.72 36.15 -83.85
N LEU A 255 -4.54 36.71 -83.56
CA LEU A 255 -3.86 37.65 -84.44
C LEU A 255 -3.42 36.97 -85.75
N GLN A 256 -2.88 35.75 -85.68
CA GLN A 256 -2.57 34.94 -86.85
C GLN A 256 -3.82 34.63 -87.70
N ALA A 257 -4.92 34.19 -87.09
CA ALA A 257 -6.17 33.94 -87.84
C ALA A 257 -6.72 35.23 -88.49
N THR A 258 -6.61 36.36 -87.79
CA THR A 258 -7.06 37.66 -88.29
C THR A 258 -6.20 38.15 -89.44
N LEU A 259 -4.86 38.05 -89.34
CA LEU A 259 -3.92 38.54 -90.34
C LEU A 259 -3.76 37.56 -91.51
N TYR A 260 -3.58 36.27 -91.24
CA TYR A 260 -3.33 35.25 -92.27
C TYR A 260 -4.57 34.82 -93.05
N SER A 261 -5.77 35.28 -92.65
CA SER A 261 -6.96 35.18 -93.51
C SER A 261 -6.92 36.13 -94.71
N VAL A 262 -6.04 37.14 -94.68
CA VAL A 262 -5.94 38.19 -95.71
C VAL A 262 -4.52 38.36 -96.25
N TYR A 263 -3.49 38.11 -95.44
CA TYR A 263 -2.09 38.29 -95.80
C TYR A 263 -1.30 36.98 -95.67
N THR A 264 -0.18 36.90 -96.38
CA THR A 264 0.84 35.85 -96.23
C THR A 264 1.73 36.15 -95.04
N GLU A 265 2.45 35.16 -94.53
CA GLU A 265 3.38 35.27 -93.40
C GLU A 265 4.46 36.36 -93.58
N GLN A 266 4.77 36.70 -94.84
CA GLN A 266 5.68 37.78 -95.22
C GLN A 266 5.24 39.18 -94.73
N ILE A 267 4.00 39.35 -94.26
CA ILE A 267 3.56 40.60 -93.63
C ILE A 267 4.41 40.96 -92.39
N LEU A 268 4.95 39.97 -91.67
CA LEU A 268 5.77 40.19 -90.48
C LEU A 268 7.20 40.69 -90.80
N GLU A 269 7.64 40.57 -92.05
CA GLU A 269 8.96 41.04 -92.50
C GLU A 269 8.96 42.53 -92.88
N LEU A 270 7.77 43.13 -92.97
CA LEU A 270 7.61 44.52 -93.33
C LEU A 270 8.02 45.48 -92.20
N ASP A 271 8.40 46.71 -92.56
CA ASP A 271 8.62 47.80 -91.61
C ASP A 271 7.27 48.42 -91.19
N HIS A 272 6.62 47.77 -90.22
CA HIS A 272 5.29 48.14 -89.74
C HIS A 272 5.17 49.60 -89.31
N ALA A 273 6.20 50.17 -88.67
CA ALA A 273 6.17 51.54 -88.15
C ALA A 273 6.21 52.57 -89.29
N ALA A 274 7.14 52.39 -90.24
CA ALA A 274 7.24 53.28 -91.40
C ALA A 274 6.01 53.19 -92.31
N LEU A 275 5.46 51.99 -92.50
CA LEU A 275 4.27 51.75 -93.34
C LEU A 275 2.98 52.28 -92.71
N ARG A 276 2.82 52.13 -91.39
CA ARG A 276 1.67 52.67 -90.66
C ARG A 276 1.64 54.19 -90.69
N ASP A 277 2.78 54.85 -90.45
CA ASP A 277 2.88 56.30 -90.46
C ASP A 277 2.59 56.87 -91.87
N ALA A 278 3.02 56.16 -92.92
CA ALA A 278 2.70 56.51 -94.31
C ALA A 278 1.21 56.33 -94.68
N LEU A 279 0.47 55.48 -93.97
CA LEU A 279 -0.97 55.22 -94.18
C LEU A 279 -1.87 56.13 -93.31
N LYS A 280 -1.50 56.40 -92.05
CA LYS A 280 -2.28 57.25 -91.13
C LYS A 280 -2.09 58.75 -91.38
N ASN A 281 -0.92 59.18 -91.86
CA ASN A 281 -0.60 60.60 -92.13
C ASN A 281 -0.28 60.83 -93.62
N PRO A 282 -1.28 60.85 -94.53
CA PRO A 282 -1.04 61.19 -95.93
C PRO A 282 -0.57 62.65 -96.06
N PRO A 283 0.41 62.97 -96.94
CA PRO A 283 0.96 64.32 -97.05
C PRO A 283 -0.12 65.34 -97.42
N THR A 284 -0.25 66.42 -96.65
CA THR A 284 -1.24 67.50 -96.86
C THR A 284 -0.65 68.64 -97.71
N GLY A 285 -1.33 69.01 -98.80
CA GLY A 285 -0.94 70.11 -99.70
C GLY A 285 -0.74 69.70 -101.17
N LEU A 286 -0.05 70.52 -101.97
CA LEU A 286 0.21 70.35 -103.43
C LEU A 286 0.89 69.01 -103.81
N GLY A 287 1.31 68.18 -102.85
CA GLY A 287 1.81 66.80 -103.04
C GLY A 287 0.73 65.75 -103.35
N ARG A 288 -0.55 66.11 -103.44
CA ARG A 288 -1.66 65.18 -103.73
C ARG A 288 -1.56 64.47 -105.10
N LEU A 289 -0.79 65.02 -106.04
CA LEU A 289 -0.59 64.44 -107.38
C LEU A 289 0.51 63.36 -107.43
N ILE A 290 1.31 63.21 -106.38
CA ILE A 290 2.39 62.21 -106.30
C ILE A 290 2.41 61.64 -104.87
N ASN A 291 1.40 60.84 -104.51
CA ASN A 291 1.41 60.08 -103.25
C ASN A 291 2.36 58.87 -103.36
N THR A 292 3.66 59.10 -103.55
CA THR A 292 4.65 58.01 -103.71
C THR A 292 4.85 57.18 -102.44
N ALA A 293 4.66 57.77 -101.25
CA ALA A 293 4.81 57.06 -99.98
C ALA A 293 3.63 56.11 -99.71
N GLY A 294 2.38 56.59 -99.85
CA GLY A 294 1.19 55.76 -99.67
C GLY A 294 1.03 54.70 -100.77
N LEU A 295 1.41 54.99 -102.03
CA LEU A 295 1.41 54.00 -103.11
C LEU A 295 2.46 52.90 -102.91
N ARG A 296 3.65 53.23 -102.38
CA ARG A 296 4.65 52.21 -102.00
C ARG A 296 4.17 51.36 -100.84
N ALA A 297 3.53 51.97 -99.83
CA ALA A 297 2.98 51.23 -98.70
C ALA A 297 1.84 50.28 -99.11
N ALA A 298 0.91 50.75 -99.95
CA ALA A 298 -0.15 49.92 -100.53
C ALA A 298 0.40 48.82 -101.46
N GLY A 299 1.48 49.10 -102.19
CA GLY A 299 2.18 48.12 -103.03
C GLY A 299 2.84 47.00 -102.21
N ALA A 300 3.52 47.35 -101.11
CA ALA A 300 4.14 46.40 -100.19
C ALA A 300 3.11 45.53 -99.45
N LEU A 301 1.98 46.10 -99.02
CA LEU A 301 0.86 45.34 -98.47
C LEU A 301 0.21 44.43 -99.52
N LYS A 302 0.05 44.91 -100.76
CA LYS A 302 -0.52 44.12 -101.86
C LYS A 302 0.35 42.93 -102.25
N SER A 303 1.68 43.05 -102.21
CA SER A 303 2.59 41.93 -102.49
C SER A 303 2.49 40.80 -101.46
N VAL A 304 2.07 41.11 -100.24
CA VAL A 304 1.87 40.12 -99.18
C VAL A 304 0.40 39.74 -98.98
N THR A 305 -0.56 40.31 -99.73
CA THR A 305 -1.99 39.99 -99.61
C THR A 305 -2.32 38.69 -100.38
N LEU A 306 -3.14 37.82 -99.80
CA LEU A 306 -3.56 36.57 -100.41
C LEU A 306 -4.41 36.79 -101.68
N PRO A 307 -4.26 35.95 -102.73
CA PRO A 307 -5.04 36.07 -103.96
C PRO A 307 -6.54 35.92 -103.69
N GLY A 308 -7.33 36.95 -104.00
CA GLY A 308 -8.79 36.94 -103.84
C GLY A 308 -9.32 37.43 -102.49
N ALA A 309 -8.46 37.85 -101.55
CA ALA A 309 -8.89 38.45 -100.29
C ALA A 309 -9.53 39.84 -100.49
N VAL A 310 -10.70 40.08 -99.87
CA VAL A 310 -11.43 41.36 -99.96
C VAL A 310 -10.94 42.32 -98.88
N THR A 311 -10.30 43.43 -99.28
CA THR A 311 -9.69 44.42 -98.36
C THR A 311 -10.37 45.80 -98.38
N ARG A 312 -11.52 45.93 -99.04
CA ARG A 312 -12.13 47.25 -99.37
C ARG A 312 -12.57 48.08 -98.15
N ASP A 313 -12.97 47.43 -97.05
CA ASP A 313 -13.49 48.08 -95.83
C ASP A 313 -12.62 47.78 -94.59
N ARG A 314 -11.39 47.29 -94.79
CA ARG A 314 -10.50 46.85 -93.71
C ARG A 314 -9.43 47.92 -93.43
N ASP A 315 -9.21 48.24 -92.15
CA ASP A 315 -8.20 49.22 -91.74
C ASP A 315 -6.79 48.60 -91.82
N ALA A 316 -6.10 48.85 -92.93
CA ALA A 316 -4.75 48.38 -93.17
C ALA A 316 -3.73 48.89 -92.14
N ALA A 317 -3.98 50.05 -91.50
CA ALA A 317 -3.10 50.57 -90.47
C ALA A 317 -3.30 49.84 -89.14
N GLN A 318 -4.54 49.41 -88.84
CA GLN A 318 -4.85 48.52 -87.72
C GLN A 318 -4.28 47.11 -87.96
N ASP A 319 -4.33 46.58 -89.19
CA ASP A 319 -3.70 45.30 -89.53
C ASP A 319 -2.17 45.34 -89.34
N LEU A 320 -1.50 46.46 -89.69
CA LEU A 320 -0.07 46.64 -89.42
C LEU A 320 0.25 46.76 -87.93
N ASP A 321 -0.61 47.41 -87.13
CA ASP A 321 -0.49 47.43 -85.66
C ASP A 321 -0.66 46.00 -85.08
N CYS A 322 -1.62 45.22 -85.60
CA CYS A 322 -1.79 43.80 -85.24
C CYS A 322 -0.60 42.93 -85.68
N ALA A 323 0.00 43.19 -86.84
CA ALA A 323 1.17 42.44 -87.32
C ALA A 323 2.44 42.78 -86.53
N ALA A 324 2.61 44.04 -86.11
CA ALA A 324 3.66 44.44 -85.18
C ALA A 324 3.48 43.78 -83.79
N GLN A 325 2.25 43.73 -83.27
CA GLN A 325 1.92 43.02 -82.04
C GLN A 325 2.18 41.52 -82.15
N LEU A 326 1.79 40.89 -83.27
CA LEU A 326 2.05 39.48 -83.53
C LEU A 326 3.55 39.18 -83.61
N LYS A 327 4.34 40.03 -84.27
CA LYS A 327 5.80 39.90 -84.37
C LYS A 327 6.48 39.95 -83.00
N GLU A 328 6.05 40.89 -82.14
CA GLU A 328 6.61 41.03 -80.79
C GLU A 328 6.17 39.87 -79.87
N LEU A 329 4.93 39.39 -79.99
CA LEU A 329 4.44 38.22 -79.27
C LEU A 329 5.21 36.95 -79.68
N LEU A 330 5.42 36.72 -80.98
CA LEU A 330 6.20 35.58 -81.46
C LEU A 330 7.65 35.64 -80.96
N ARG A 331 8.29 36.81 -80.99
CA ARG A 331 9.64 37.01 -80.44
C ARG A 331 9.71 36.73 -78.93
N THR A 332 8.68 37.13 -78.18
CA THR A 332 8.59 36.90 -76.74
C THR A 332 8.37 35.42 -76.42
N LEU A 333 7.51 34.75 -77.20
CA LEU A 333 7.26 33.31 -77.09
C LEU A 333 8.52 32.50 -77.44
N GLU A 334 9.22 32.82 -78.53
CA GLU A 334 10.49 32.18 -78.91
C GLU A 334 11.59 32.37 -77.85
N GLY A 335 11.68 33.55 -77.23
CA GLY A 335 12.61 33.82 -76.14
C GLY A 335 12.25 33.10 -74.82
N GLY A 336 10.97 32.78 -74.61
CA GLY A 336 10.45 32.10 -73.42
C GLY A 336 10.30 30.58 -73.58
N ASP A 337 10.36 30.05 -74.81
CA ASP A 337 10.03 28.66 -75.13
C ASP A 337 10.91 27.66 -74.40
N ALA A 338 12.21 27.93 -74.32
CA ALA A 338 13.17 27.10 -73.58
C ALA A 338 12.89 27.08 -72.06
N ALA A 339 12.42 28.19 -71.50
CA ALA A 339 12.08 28.29 -70.08
C ALA A 339 10.77 27.54 -69.77
N LEU A 340 9.75 27.67 -70.62
CA LEU A 340 8.47 26.95 -70.48
C LEU A 340 8.64 25.43 -70.69
N ALA A 341 9.44 25.02 -71.68
CA ALA A 341 9.80 23.62 -71.91
C ALA A 341 10.57 23.02 -70.72
N SER A 342 11.47 23.79 -70.09
CA SER A 342 12.15 23.37 -68.87
C SER A 342 11.20 23.27 -67.65
N ALA A 343 10.22 24.16 -67.55
CA ALA A 343 9.30 24.24 -66.41
C ALA A 343 8.20 23.15 -66.46
N PHE A 344 7.59 22.92 -67.62
CA PHE A 344 6.44 22.02 -67.79
C PHE A 344 6.79 20.68 -68.45
N GLY A 345 7.94 20.61 -69.14
CA GLY A 345 8.46 19.36 -69.67
C GLY A 345 7.58 18.73 -70.76
N GLY A 346 7.23 17.46 -70.59
CA GLY A 346 6.45 16.70 -71.59
C GLY A 346 5.01 17.16 -71.75
N HIS A 347 4.53 18.03 -70.84
CA HIS A 347 3.22 18.67 -70.95
C HIS A 347 3.24 19.92 -71.84
N TYR A 348 4.42 20.39 -72.29
CA TYR A 348 4.56 21.56 -73.14
C TYR A 348 4.86 21.16 -74.59
N GLY A 349 4.01 21.59 -75.52
CA GLY A 349 4.10 21.32 -76.95
C GLY A 349 4.06 22.60 -77.80
N GLY A 350 4.47 23.74 -77.24
CA GLY A 350 4.37 25.05 -77.89
C GLY A 350 2.91 25.43 -78.18
N ALA A 351 2.59 25.76 -79.42
CA ALA A 351 1.23 26.11 -79.86
C ALA A 351 0.20 24.97 -79.65
N ALA A 352 0.64 23.71 -79.62
CA ALA A 352 -0.22 22.54 -79.49
C ALA A 352 -0.41 22.08 -78.02
N THR A 353 0.05 22.88 -77.06
CA THR A 353 -0.08 22.58 -75.63
C THR A 353 -1.55 22.53 -75.21
N ASP A 354 -1.96 21.44 -74.54
CA ASP A 354 -3.25 21.35 -73.87
C ASP A 354 -3.19 22.09 -72.53
N TRP A 355 -3.49 23.39 -72.57
CA TRP A 355 -3.43 24.28 -71.42
C TRP A 355 -4.44 23.93 -70.33
N ASP A 356 -5.58 23.35 -70.68
CA ASP A 356 -6.59 22.96 -69.70
C ASP A 356 -6.15 21.70 -68.94
N ALA A 357 -5.60 20.71 -69.65
CA ALA A 357 -5.01 19.51 -69.03
C ALA A 357 -3.78 19.84 -68.16
N LEU A 358 -2.88 20.72 -68.64
CA LEU A 358 -1.73 21.19 -67.85
C LEU A 358 -2.19 21.94 -66.58
N GLY A 359 -3.19 22.81 -66.70
CA GLY A 359 -3.79 23.52 -65.57
C GLY A 359 -4.40 22.57 -64.54
N ASP A 360 -5.09 21.52 -64.98
CA ASP A 360 -5.66 20.49 -64.10
C ASP A 360 -4.59 19.71 -63.33
N VAL A 361 -3.50 19.34 -64.00
CA VAL A 361 -2.39 18.63 -63.37
C VAL A 361 -1.66 19.51 -62.35
N LEU A 362 -1.44 20.79 -62.66
CA LEU A 362 -0.83 21.76 -61.74
C LEU A 362 -1.72 22.03 -60.52
N ARG A 363 -3.04 22.16 -60.69
CA ARG A 363 -4.00 22.29 -59.58
C ARG A 363 -4.00 21.05 -58.67
N LYS A 364 -3.94 19.84 -59.25
CA LYS A 364 -3.81 18.61 -58.45
C LYS A 364 -2.51 18.58 -57.66
N ALA A 365 -1.41 19.06 -58.24
CA ALA A 365 -0.13 19.19 -57.53
C ALA A 365 -0.21 20.23 -56.39
N GLU A 366 -0.92 21.34 -56.59
CA GLU A 366 -1.15 22.35 -55.55
C GLU A 366 -1.98 21.77 -54.39
N VAL A 367 -3.04 21.02 -54.68
CA VAL A 367 -3.88 20.33 -53.69
C VAL A 367 -3.13 19.22 -52.94
N LEU A 368 -2.09 18.65 -53.53
CA LEU A 368 -1.18 17.75 -52.80
C LEU A 368 -0.28 18.55 -51.84
N CYS A 369 0.27 19.70 -52.28
CA CYS A 369 1.09 20.56 -51.42
C CYS A 369 0.33 21.09 -50.20
N THR A 370 -1.00 21.30 -50.28
CA THR A 370 -1.80 21.73 -49.13
C THR A 370 -1.92 20.66 -48.04
N GLU A 371 -1.85 19.36 -48.38
CA GLU A 371 -1.79 18.31 -47.34
C GLU A 371 -0.52 18.43 -46.51
N PHE A 372 0.54 19.06 -47.02
CA PHE A 372 1.81 19.33 -46.35
C PHE A 372 1.92 20.78 -45.83
N ALA A 373 0.82 21.51 -45.69
CA ALA A 373 0.83 22.92 -45.29
C ALA A 373 1.46 23.15 -43.90
N ALA A 374 1.25 22.23 -42.96
CA ALA A 374 1.87 22.27 -41.64
C ALA A 374 3.39 22.12 -41.70
N GLU A 375 3.90 21.40 -42.70
CA GLU A 375 5.32 21.18 -43.00
C GLU A 375 5.89 22.22 -43.99
N GLY A 376 5.23 23.38 -44.13
CA GLY A 376 5.68 24.47 -45.02
C GLY A 376 5.44 24.20 -46.50
N GLY A 377 4.52 23.29 -46.85
CA GLY A 377 4.17 22.93 -48.22
C GLY A 377 5.24 22.09 -48.94
N ARG A 378 6.21 21.53 -48.20
CA ARG A 378 7.33 20.78 -48.76
C ARG A 378 7.01 19.30 -48.86
N ILE A 379 6.99 18.76 -50.07
CA ILE A 379 6.80 17.32 -50.29
C ILE A 379 8.11 16.57 -49.97
N PRO A 380 8.05 15.43 -49.25
CA PRO A 380 9.21 14.58 -49.00
C PRO A 380 9.92 14.17 -50.30
N SER A 381 11.25 14.13 -50.26
CA SER A 381 12.09 13.82 -51.43
C SER A 381 11.86 12.41 -51.97
N SER A 382 11.50 11.45 -51.12
CA SER A 382 11.14 10.08 -51.51
C SER A 382 9.88 10.04 -52.36
N LEU A 383 8.82 10.71 -51.92
CA LEU A 383 7.54 10.79 -52.63
C LEU A 383 7.68 11.59 -53.94
N ALA A 384 8.38 12.72 -53.90
CA ALA A 384 8.65 13.52 -55.10
C ALA A 384 9.47 12.74 -56.14
N ALA A 385 10.47 11.96 -55.72
CA ALA A 385 11.27 11.11 -56.62
C ALA A 385 10.42 9.97 -57.22
N ALA A 386 9.56 9.33 -56.42
CA ALA A 386 8.66 8.27 -56.89
C ALA A 386 7.66 8.79 -57.94
N MET A 387 7.10 9.99 -57.72
CA MET A 387 6.17 10.63 -58.66
C MET A 387 6.84 11.05 -59.97
N VAL A 388 8.09 11.55 -59.92
CA VAL A 388 8.83 12.00 -61.11
C VAL A 388 9.34 10.83 -61.96
N LEU A 389 9.86 9.77 -61.31
CA LEU A 389 10.39 8.60 -62.01
C LEU A 389 9.29 7.75 -62.65
N GLY A 390 8.08 7.75 -62.07
CA GLY A 390 6.95 6.94 -62.53
C GLY A 390 7.23 5.43 -62.51
N GLY A 391 6.25 4.63 -62.92
CA GLY A 391 6.42 3.17 -63.04
C GLY A 391 6.09 2.37 -61.77
N SER A 392 6.94 1.39 -61.41
CA SER A 392 6.63 0.34 -60.42
C SER A 392 6.31 0.87 -59.01
N GLU A 393 6.97 1.94 -58.57
CA GLU A 393 6.75 2.55 -57.25
C GLU A 393 5.34 3.16 -57.12
N MET A 394 4.85 3.84 -58.16
CA MET A 394 3.50 4.42 -58.15
C MET A 394 2.40 3.37 -58.28
N GLU A 395 2.65 2.26 -58.99
CA GLU A 395 1.73 1.12 -59.04
C GLU A 395 1.69 0.36 -57.70
N THR A 396 2.82 0.27 -56.99
CA THR A 396 2.88 -0.32 -55.65
C THR A 396 2.12 0.53 -54.64
N LEU A 397 2.22 1.86 -54.73
CA LEU A 397 1.48 2.79 -53.87
C LEU A 397 -0.05 2.65 -54.05
N LYS A 398 -0.54 2.51 -55.29
CA LYS A 398 -1.97 2.21 -55.56
C LYS A 398 -2.39 0.84 -55.05
N HIS A 399 -1.51 -0.16 -55.15
CA HIS A 399 -1.79 -1.51 -54.66
C HIS A 399 -1.90 -1.57 -53.14
N GLU A 400 -0.97 -0.92 -52.42
CA GLU A 400 -0.99 -0.82 -50.95
C GLU A 400 -2.23 -0.06 -50.46
N GLN A 401 -2.63 1.01 -51.17
CA GLN A 401 -3.88 1.73 -50.87
C GLN A 401 -5.13 0.83 -50.99
N LYS A 402 -5.21 0.03 -52.05
CA LYS A 402 -6.32 -0.92 -52.24
C LYS A 402 -6.31 -2.03 -51.18
N ALA A 403 -5.14 -2.57 -50.88
CA ALA A 403 -4.96 -3.61 -49.86
C ALA A 403 -5.42 -3.14 -48.47
N ILE A 404 -5.15 -1.88 -48.11
CA ILE A 404 -5.64 -1.28 -46.87
C ILE A 404 -7.18 -1.28 -46.82
N GLY A 405 -7.86 -0.94 -47.92
CA GLY A 405 -9.32 -0.97 -48.01
C GLY A 405 -9.91 -2.36 -47.79
N ASP A 406 -9.32 -3.38 -48.43
CA ASP A 406 -9.75 -4.77 -48.30
C ASP A 406 -9.52 -5.31 -46.87
N LEU A 407 -8.37 -4.99 -46.25
CA LEU A 407 -8.04 -5.35 -44.87
C LEU A 407 -8.98 -4.69 -43.85
N PHE A 408 -9.37 -3.43 -44.06
CA PHE A 408 -10.38 -2.77 -43.21
C PHE A 408 -11.74 -3.45 -43.28
N ALA A 409 -12.18 -3.89 -44.48
CA ALA A 409 -13.43 -4.60 -44.64
C ALA A 409 -13.41 -5.95 -43.90
N ARG A 410 -12.30 -6.68 -43.98
CA ARG A 410 -12.09 -7.95 -43.26
C ARG A 410 -12.12 -7.74 -41.73
N LEU A 411 -11.40 -6.74 -41.22
CA LEU A 411 -11.39 -6.40 -39.80
C LEU A 411 -12.77 -6.01 -39.28
N ARG A 412 -13.52 -5.20 -40.03
CA ARG A 412 -14.88 -4.81 -39.67
C ARG A 412 -15.80 -6.02 -39.56
N SER A 413 -15.74 -6.91 -40.53
CA SER A 413 -16.53 -8.16 -40.52
C SER A 413 -16.16 -9.06 -39.34
N GLY A 414 -14.87 -9.22 -39.05
CA GLY A 414 -14.40 -9.96 -37.88
C GLY A 414 -14.87 -9.34 -36.56
N TRP A 415 -14.87 -8.00 -36.47
CA TRP A 415 -15.29 -7.27 -35.29
C TRP A 415 -16.79 -7.40 -35.03
N GLU A 416 -17.60 -7.32 -36.08
CA GLU A 416 -19.05 -7.58 -36.03
C GLU A 416 -19.40 -9.04 -35.69
N SER A 417 -18.52 -9.97 -36.04
CA SER A 417 -18.66 -11.38 -35.64
C SER A 417 -18.32 -11.57 -34.16
N LEU A 418 -17.25 -10.92 -33.68
CA LEU A 418 -16.84 -10.95 -32.27
C LEU A 418 -17.89 -10.29 -31.37
N SER A 419 -18.41 -9.11 -31.74
CA SER A 419 -19.38 -8.36 -30.94
C SER A 419 -20.72 -9.07 -30.75
N ARG A 420 -21.05 -10.04 -31.61
CA ARG A 420 -22.21 -10.93 -31.44
C ARG A 420 -21.97 -12.09 -30.48
N GLN A 421 -20.71 -12.40 -30.17
CA GLN A 421 -20.31 -13.56 -29.39
C GLN A 421 -19.85 -13.21 -27.96
N VAL A 422 -19.46 -11.96 -27.71
CA VAL A 422 -18.93 -11.46 -26.42
C VAL A 422 -19.74 -10.26 -25.90
N LEU A 423 -19.58 -9.93 -24.62
CA LEU A 423 -20.26 -8.79 -24.02
C LEU A 423 -19.73 -7.44 -24.56
N PRO A 424 -20.60 -6.47 -24.94
CA PRO A 424 -20.19 -5.21 -25.54
C PRO A 424 -19.27 -4.35 -24.68
N ALA A 425 -19.43 -4.42 -23.35
CA ALA A 425 -18.64 -3.65 -22.39
C ALA A 425 -17.16 -4.07 -22.33
N SER A 426 -16.82 -5.21 -22.92
CA SER A 426 -15.50 -5.85 -22.85
C SER A 426 -14.72 -5.71 -24.14
N LEU A 427 -15.32 -5.08 -25.17
CA LEU A 427 -14.68 -4.80 -26.44
C LEU A 427 -13.84 -3.52 -26.33
N PRO A 428 -12.64 -3.49 -26.94
CA PRO A 428 -11.86 -2.27 -27.07
C PRO A 428 -12.66 -1.13 -27.72
N GLU A 429 -12.47 0.09 -27.25
CA GLU A 429 -13.17 1.27 -27.78
C GLU A 429 -12.82 1.55 -29.25
N PRO A 430 -13.70 2.20 -30.05
CA PRO A 430 -13.46 2.49 -31.47
C PRO A 430 -12.18 3.28 -31.77
N GLN A 431 -11.64 3.98 -30.77
CA GLN A 431 -10.43 4.80 -30.88
C GLN A 431 -9.13 4.02 -30.58
N THR A 432 -9.26 2.73 -30.24
CA THR A 432 -8.13 1.88 -29.86
C THR A 432 -7.18 1.63 -31.03
N SER A 433 -5.87 1.66 -30.78
CA SER A 433 -4.87 1.42 -31.81
C SER A 433 -4.93 -0.03 -32.35
N LEU A 434 -4.59 -0.22 -33.63
CA LEU A 434 -4.54 -1.55 -34.26
C LEU A 434 -3.60 -2.51 -33.53
N ARG A 435 -2.50 -2.00 -32.98
CA ARG A 435 -1.54 -2.78 -32.20
C ARG A 435 -2.16 -3.28 -30.91
N THR A 436 -2.85 -2.39 -30.19
CA THR A 436 -3.57 -2.73 -28.96
C THR A 436 -4.69 -3.74 -29.23
N ILE A 437 -5.40 -3.63 -30.36
CA ILE A 437 -6.41 -4.62 -30.77
C ILE A 437 -5.77 -5.99 -31.02
N ALA A 438 -4.64 -6.05 -31.72
CA ALA A 438 -3.93 -7.30 -31.97
C ALA A 438 -3.41 -7.96 -30.68
N ASP A 439 -2.83 -7.16 -29.78
CA ASP A 439 -2.32 -7.63 -28.49
C ASP A 439 -3.46 -8.12 -27.58
N TRP A 440 -4.59 -7.40 -27.58
CA TRP A 440 -5.81 -7.82 -26.89
C TRP A 440 -6.32 -9.16 -27.43
N CYS A 441 -6.41 -9.33 -28.75
CA CYS A 441 -6.84 -10.60 -29.35
C CYS A 441 -5.90 -11.76 -28.99
N HIS A 442 -4.59 -11.52 -29.03
CA HIS A 442 -3.56 -12.50 -28.68
C HIS A 442 -3.69 -12.98 -27.23
N GLN A 443 -3.83 -12.04 -26.29
CA GLN A 443 -3.97 -12.33 -24.86
C GLN A 443 -5.22 -13.16 -24.57
N HIS A 444 -6.38 -12.75 -25.09
CA HIS A 444 -7.65 -13.43 -24.83
C HIS A 444 -7.69 -14.84 -25.46
N LYS A 445 -7.05 -15.02 -26.63
CA LYS A 445 -6.88 -16.33 -27.26
C LYS A 445 -5.99 -17.26 -26.42
N ALA A 446 -4.85 -16.77 -25.93
CA ALA A 446 -3.93 -17.58 -25.12
C ALA A 446 -4.62 -18.09 -23.84
N ILE A 447 -5.39 -17.23 -23.19
CA ILE A 447 -6.16 -17.55 -21.98
C ILE A 447 -7.26 -18.57 -22.27
N LEU A 448 -8.04 -18.36 -23.34
CA LEU A 448 -9.05 -19.34 -23.77
C LEU A 448 -8.41 -20.71 -24.06
N SER A 449 -7.22 -20.73 -24.65
CA SER A 449 -6.49 -21.97 -24.96
C SER A 449 -5.99 -22.69 -23.71
N ASP A 450 -5.42 -21.97 -22.74
CA ASP A 450 -4.94 -22.58 -21.49
C ASP A 450 -6.11 -23.13 -20.67
N TYR A 451 -7.22 -22.40 -20.60
CA TYR A 451 -8.46 -22.87 -19.98
C TYR A 451 -8.98 -24.16 -20.61
N GLN A 452 -9.02 -24.22 -21.96
CA GLN A 452 -9.48 -25.39 -22.70
C GLN A 452 -8.57 -26.60 -22.52
N VAL A 453 -7.26 -26.41 -22.43
CA VAL A 453 -6.29 -27.49 -22.17
C VAL A 453 -6.45 -28.04 -20.76
N ALA A 454 -6.60 -27.17 -19.76
CA ALA A 454 -6.84 -27.59 -18.38
C ALA A 454 -8.15 -28.39 -18.27
N TYR A 455 -9.23 -27.90 -18.89
CA TYR A 455 -10.53 -28.57 -18.91
C TYR A 455 -10.45 -29.95 -19.60
N ARG A 456 -9.90 -30.02 -20.82
CA ARG A 456 -9.76 -31.29 -21.55
C ARG A 456 -8.88 -32.30 -20.84
N ARG A 457 -7.84 -31.87 -20.11
CA ARG A 457 -6.96 -32.77 -19.36
C ARG A 457 -7.69 -33.47 -18.22
N VAL A 458 -8.57 -32.76 -17.52
CA VAL A 458 -9.41 -33.37 -16.48
C VAL A 458 -10.41 -34.33 -17.13
N VAL A 459 -11.17 -33.86 -18.12
CA VAL A 459 -12.19 -34.66 -18.81
C VAL A 459 -11.61 -35.94 -19.45
N ALA A 460 -10.45 -35.86 -20.09
CA ALA A 460 -9.78 -37.02 -20.69
C ALA A 460 -9.32 -38.05 -19.67
N THR A 461 -8.95 -37.63 -18.46
CA THR A 461 -8.59 -38.56 -17.37
C THR A 461 -9.86 -39.20 -16.77
N CYS A 462 -10.96 -38.44 -16.70
CA CYS A 462 -12.27 -38.92 -16.24
C CYS A 462 -12.92 -39.96 -17.17
N LEU A 463 -12.68 -39.91 -18.48
CA LEU A 463 -13.34 -40.75 -19.49
C LEU A 463 -12.69 -42.13 -19.73
N SER A 464 -11.72 -42.55 -18.90
CA SER A 464 -10.88 -43.72 -19.20
C SER A 464 -11.32 -45.06 -18.58
N ALA A 465 -12.43 -45.11 -17.82
CA ALA A 465 -12.98 -46.35 -17.28
C ALA A 465 -14.49 -46.46 -17.55
N GLU A 466 -14.85 -47.32 -18.51
CA GLU A 466 -16.21 -47.68 -18.93
C GLU A 466 -17.07 -46.55 -19.58
N PRO A 467 -17.22 -46.53 -20.92
CA PRO A 467 -18.01 -45.51 -21.63
C PRO A 467 -19.51 -45.51 -21.31
N GLU A 468 -20.04 -46.53 -20.60
CA GLU A 468 -21.45 -46.61 -20.19
C GLU A 468 -21.75 -45.92 -18.84
N LYS A 469 -20.71 -45.56 -18.05
CA LYS A 469 -20.87 -44.90 -16.73
C LYS A 469 -20.39 -43.45 -16.70
N ALA A 470 -19.73 -42.98 -17.74
CA ALA A 470 -19.24 -41.62 -17.83
C ALA A 470 -20.39 -40.63 -18.09
N ALA A 471 -21.02 -40.16 -17.02
CA ALA A 471 -21.76 -38.91 -17.07
C ALA A 471 -20.73 -37.77 -17.18
N GLU A 472 -20.83 -36.95 -18.22
CA GLU A 472 -20.12 -35.68 -18.27
C GLU A 472 -20.53 -34.89 -17.01
N PRO A 473 -19.60 -34.43 -16.17
CA PRO A 473 -19.95 -33.80 -14.91
C PRO A 473 -20.90 -32.61 -15.16
N ASP A 474 -21.95 -32.49 -14.34
CA ASP A 474 -23.05 -31.50 -14.43
C ASP A 474 -22.63 -30.02 -14.34
N GLY A 475 -21.34 -29.74 -14.44
CA GLY A 475 -20.76 -28.41 -14.45
C GLY A 475 -19.34 -28.41 -13.93
N ILE A 476 -18.62 -27.32 -14.22
CA ILE A 476 -17.26 -27.08 -13.75
C ILE A 476 -17.18 -27.00 -12.21
N ALA A 477 -18.24 -26.53 -11.55
CA ALA A 477 -18.33 -26.49 -10.09
C ALA A 477 -18.26 -27.89 -9.44
N THR A 478 -18.94 -28.88 -10.03
CA THR A 478 -18.90 -30.28 -9.58
C THR A 478 -17.50 -30.85 -9.78
N LEU A 479 -16.93 -30.67 -10.98
CA LEU A 479 -15.56 -31.10 -11.33
C LEU A 479 -14.49 -30.57 -10.35
N LEU A 480 -14.59 -29.30 -9.96
CA LEU A 480 -13.68 -28.67 -9.00
C LEU A 480 -13.83 -29.21 -7.59
N THR A 481 -15.07 -29.51 -7.19
CA THR A 481 -15.39 -30.12 -5.90
C THR A 481 -14.79 -31.52 -5.82
N ASP A 482 -14.87 -32.28 -6.91
CA ASP A 482 -14.34 -33.63 -7.02
C ASP A 482 -12.81 -33.67 -7.10
N LEU A 483 -12.17 -32.76 -7.83
CA LEU A 483 -10.70 -32.62 -7.84
C LEU A 483 -10.13 -32.29 -6.45
N ARG A 484 -10.80 -31.41 -5.70
CA ARG A 484 -10.42 -31.11 -4.31
C ARG A 484 -10.61 -32.31 -3.39
N SER A 485 -11.65 -33.08 -3.61
CA SER A 485 -11.93 -34.30 -2.86
C SER A 485 -10.89 -35.40 -3.16
N ALA A 486 -10.46 -35.54 -4.42
CA ALA A 486 -9.40 -36.46 -4.84
C ALA A 486 -8.05 -36.14 -4.20
N LYS A 487 -7.66 -34.86 -4.11
CA LYS A 487 -6.45 -34.45 -3.38
C LYS A 487 -6.53 -34.88 -1.90
N ARG A 488 -7.64 -34.56 -1.23
CA ARG A 488 -7.85 -34.90 0.18
C ARG A 488 -7.76 -36.40 0.42
N VAL A 489 -8.34 -37.21 -0.46
CA VAL A 489 -8.28 -38.68 -0.32
C VAL A 489 -6.85 -39.20 -0.48
N ARG A 490 -6.05 -38.69 -1.43
CA ARG A 490 -4.64 -39.10 -1.56
C ARG A 490 -3.86 -38.77 -0.29
N ASP A 491 -3.96 -37.52 0.17
CA ASP A 491 -3.20 -37.03 1.31
C ASP A 491 -3.64 -37.71 2.63
N GLU A 492 -4.95 -37.97 2.80
CA GLU A 492 -5.49 -38.71 3.96
C GLU A 492 -5.05 -40.20 3.96
N GLY A 493 -4.94 -40.84 2.79
CA GLY A 493 -4.57 -42.26 2.68
C GLY A 493 -3.13 -42.57 3.08
N GLU A 494 -2.16 -41.73 2.67
CA GLU A 494 -0.75 -41.89 3.05
C GLU A 494 -0.55 -41.68 4.57
N ALA A 495 -1.28 -40.74 5.16
CA ALA A 495 -1.21 -40.45 6.58
C ALA A 495 -1.73 -41.60 7.47
N ILE A 496 -2.85 -42.23 7.07
CA ILE A 496 -3.48 -43.33 7.84
C ILE A 496 -2.58 -44.57 7.87
N LEU A 497 -1.91 -44.89 6.77
CA LEU A 497 -1.05 -46.07 6.66
C LEU A 497 0.16 -45.96 7.61
N SER A 498 0.82 -44.79 7.63
CA SER A 498 1.95 -44.53 8.52
C SER A 498 1.56 -44.54 10.01
N ALA A 499 0.37 -44.05 10.35
CA ALA A 499 -0.09 -43.96 11.73
C ALA A 499 -0.53 -45.33 12.30
N THR A 500 -0.99 -46.25 11.45
CA THR A 500 -1.44 -47.60 11.86
C THR A 500 -0.27 -48.51 12.29
N GLU A 501 0.87 -48.46 11.61
CA GLU A 501 2.04 -49.31 11.94
C GLU A 501 2.68 -48.96 13.30
N ALA A 502 2.56 -47.71 13.75
CA ALA A 502 3.17 -47.22 14.98
C ALA A 502 2.54 -47.79 16.26
N LEU A 503 1.31 -48.34 16.21
CA LEU A 503 0.55 -48.79 17.39
C LEU A 503 0.70 -50.28 17.73
N ARG A 504 1.44 -51.04 16.92
CA ARG A 504 1.60 -52.51 17.06
C ARG A 504 2.11 -52.98 18.46
N PRO A 505 3.09 -52.34 19.12
CA PRO A 505 3.59 -52.78 20.42
C PRO A 505 2.59 -52.64 21.58
N PHE A 506 1.61 -51.75 21.41
CA PHE A 506 0.69 -51.31 22.46
C PHE A 506 -0.60 -52.14 22.54
N CYS A 507 -1.03 -52.73 21.41
CA CYS A 507 -2.28 -53.50 21.32
C CYS A 507 -2.17 -54.96 21.79
N GLY A 508 -0.96 -55.45 22.10
CA GLY A 508 -0.69 -56.85 22.42
C GLY A 508 -0.71 -57.76 21.19
N SER A 509 0.07 -58.85 21.23
CA SER A 509 0.28 -59.74 20.06
C SER A 509 -0.94 -60.58 19.66
N ALA A 510 -1.96 -60.68 20.53
CA ALA A 510 -3.15 -61.49 20.27
C ALA A 510 -4.27 -60.75 19.50
N GLY A 511 -4.20 -59.42 19.34
CA GLY A 511 -5.30 -58.60 18.79
C GLY A 511 -5.03 -57.78 17.51
N PHE A 512 -3.78 -57.62 17.04
CA PHE A 512 -3.43 -56.72 15.93
C PHE A 512 -3.44 -57.40 14.54
N GLN A 513 -4.22 -56.88 13.57
CA GLN A 513 -4.35 -57.43 12.20
C GLN A 513 -4.08 -56.42 11.07
N GLY A 514 -3.42 -55.28 11.32
CA GLY A 514 -3.18 -54.25 10.29
C GLY A 514 -4.45 -53.46 9.97
N GLU A 515 -4.78 -53.28 8.69
CA GLU A 515 -6.01 -52.57 8.25
C GLU A 515 -7.33 -53.23 8.72
N ASP A 516 -7.29 -54.49 9.18
CA ASP A 516 -8.44 -55.31 9.59
C ASP A 516 -8.53 -55.53 11.12
N THR A 517 -7.83 -54.71 11.91
CA THR A 517 -7.84 -54.80 13.38
C THR A 517 -9.22 -54.46 13.97
N ASP A 518 -9.73 -55.27 14.92
CA ASP A 518 -10.96 -54.97 15.70
C ASP A 518 -10.65 -53.91 16.77
N TRP A 519 -10.64 -52.66 16.33
CA TRP A 519 -10.35 -51.50 17.17
C TRP A 519 -11.38 -51.30 18.30
N ASP A 520 -12.60 -51.82 18.18
CA ASP A 520 -13.64 -51.65 19.19
C ASP A 520 -13.39 -52.50 20.43
N SER A 521 -12.96 -53.74 20.27
CA SER A 521 -12.64 -54.62 21.41
C SER A 521 -11.43 -54.12 22.20
N VAL A 522 -10.36 -53.70 21.50
CA VAL A 522 -9.15 -53.13 22.11
C VAL A 522 -9.48 -51.81 22.82
N ARG A 523 -10.30 -50.96 22.20
CA ARG A 523 -10.76 -49.71 22.81
C ARG A 523 -11.58 -49.96 24.08
N GLN A 524 -12.48 -50.95 24.10
CA GLN A 524 -13.29 -51.27 25.29
C GLN A 524 -12.43 -51.75 26.47
N GLY A 525 -11.39 -52.55 26.23
CA GLY A 525 -10.46 -53.00 27.26
C GLY A 525 -9.62 -51.85 27.86
N ILE A 526 -9.07 -50.99 27.00
CA ILE A 526 -8.32 -49.80 27.43
C ILE A 526 -9.23 -48.81 28.17
N GLU A 527 -10.45 -48.59 27.68
CA GLU A 527 -11.43 -47.73 28.36
C GLU A 527 -11.83 -48.26 29.72
N ALA A 528 -11.97 -49.58 29.90
CA ALA A 528 -12.25 -50.15 31.21
C ALA A 528 -11.06 -49.97 32.18
N ALA A 529 -9.82 -50.09 31.69
CA ALA A 529 -8.60 -49.81 32.46
C ALA A 529 -8.45 -48.34 32.85
N ILE A 530 -8.72 -47.42 31.93
CA ILE A 530 -8.74 -45.98 32.19
C ILE A 530 -9.84 -45.66 33.20
N ARG A 531 -11.07 -46.11 32.97
CA ARG A 531 -12.21 -45.86 33.89
C ARG A 531 -11.97 -46.42 35.29
N LEU A 532 -11.26 -47.54 35.40
CA LEU A 532 -10.90 -48.11 36.70
C LEU A 532 -9.93 -47.19 37.45
N ARG A 533 -8.92 -46.64 36.78
CA ARG A 533 -7.95 -45.71 37.37
C ARG A 533 -8.57 -44.37 37.72
N GLU A 534 -9.44 -43.86 36.86
CA GLU A 534 -10.27 -42.68 37.12
C GLU A 534 -11.13 -42.91 38.37
N ALA A 535 -11.77 -44.08 38.47
CA ALA A 535 -12.58 -44.45 39.63
C ALA A 535 -11.74 -44.54 40.92
N LEU A 536 -10.51 -45.07 40.85
CA LEU A 536 -9.54 -45.14 41.97
C LEU A 536 -9.00 -43.77 42.41
N GLY A 537 -9.17 -42.74 41.58
CA GLY A 537 -8.90 -41.35 41.96
C GLY A 537 -7.49 -40.85 41.81
N ASN A 538 -6.61 -41.69 41.28
CA ASN A 538 -5.30 -41.27 40.83
C ASN A 538 -5.05 -41.89 39.46
N PRO A 539 -5.48 -41.22 38.38
CA PRO A 539 -5.33 -41.75 37.02
C PRO A 539 -3.87 -42.10 36.73
N ASP A 540 -2.95 -41.25 37.16
CA ASP A 540 -1.52 -41.35 36.80
C ASP A 540 -0.77 -42.43 37.57
N GLN A 541 -1.38 -43.06 38.57
CA GLN A 541 -0.78 -44.18 39.29
C GLN A 541 -1.21 -45.53 38.68
N PRO A 542 -0.27 -46.49 38.58
CA PRO A 542 -0.64 -47.84 38.18
C PRO A 542 -1.61 -48.42 39.20
N VAL A 543 -2.47 -49.32 38.73
CA VAL A 543 -3.46 -49.97 39.58
C VAL A 543 -2.71 -50.68 40.73
N PRO A 544 -3.12 -50.50 42.00
CA PRO A 544 -2.39 -51.06 43.14
C PRO A 544 -2.13 -52.56 42.97
N ALA A 545 -0.92 -53.02 43.26
CA ALA A 545 -0.53 -54.42 43.02
C ALA A 545 -1.45 -55.45 43.70
N GLY A 546 -2.00 -55.10 44.88
CA GLY A 546 -3.02 -55.91 45.57
C GLY A 546 -4.34 -56.01 44.81
N LEU A 547 -4.74 -54.95 44.11
CA LEU A 547 -5.92 -54.90 43.25
C LEU A 547 -5.67 -55.59 41.91
N VAL A 548 -4.49 -55.44 41.28
CA VAL A 548 -4.10 -56.20 40.06
C VAL A 548 -4.19 -57.70 40.31
N LYS A 549 -3.70 -58.18 41.45
CA LYS A 549 -3.80 -59.59 41.87
C LYS A 549 -5.24 -60.06 42.15
N THR A 550 -6.11 -59.12 42.55
CA THR A 550 -7.52 -59.37 42.82
C THR A 550 -8.36 -59.40 41.54
N LEU A 551 -8.03 -58.58 40.54
CA LEU A 551 -8.74 -58.50 39.25
C LEU A 551 -8.34 -59.62 38.28
N THR A 552 -7.07 -60.03 38.33
CA THR A 552 -6.56 -61.19 37.56
C THR A 552 -6.99 -62.54 38.16
N ASN A 553 -7.58 -62.55 39.37
CA ASN A 553 -8.10 -63.75 40.04
C ASN A 553 -9.63 -63.68 40.25
N ARG A 554 -10.35 -64.52 39.51
CA ARG A 554 -11.82 -64.56 39.48
C ARG A 554 -12.50 -64.71 40.85
N ALA A 555 -11.95 -65.50 41.78
CA ALA A 555 -12.59 -65.76 43.08
C ALA A 555 -12.56 -64.55 44.04
N ASN A 556 -11.48 -63.76 44.02
CA ASN A 556 -11.36 -62.57 44.85
C ASN A 556 -12.23 -61.43 44.32
N ARG A 557 -12.39 -61.35 42.99
CA ARG A 557 -13.30 -60.41 42.32
C ARG A 557 -14.76 -60.58 42.76
N ASP A 558 -15.22 -61.82 42.89
CA ASP A 558 -16.62 -62.10 43.25
C ASP A 558 -16.92 -61.74 44.73
N SER A 559 -15.96 -61.93 45.65
CA SER A 559 -16.12 -61.51 47.05
C SER A 559 -16.24 -59.99 47.20
N LEU A 560 -15.45 -59.22 46.45
CA LEU A 560 -15.49 -57.76 46.46
C LEU A 560 -16.85 -57.21 46.01
N LEU A 561 -17.47 -57.85 45.02
CA LEU A 561 -18.78 -57.46 44.50
C LEU A 561 -19.90 -57.67 45.54
N SER A 562 -19.81 -58.68 46.41
CA SER A 562 -20.79 -58.92 47.47
C SER A 562 -20.80 -57.84 48.57
N SER A 563 -19.62 -57.36 48.99
CA SER A 563 -19.52 -56.25 49.97
C SER A 563 -20.02 -54.92 49.40
N ALA A 564 -19.95 -54.72 48.08
CA ALA A 564 -20.55 -53.57 47.42
C ALA A 564 -22.10 -53.62 47.45
N GLU A 565 -22.72 -54.79 47.35
CA GLU A 565 -24.18 -54.93 47.42
C GLU A 565 -24.75 -54.58 48.81
N GLU A 566 -24.03 -54.93 49.89
CA GLU A 566 -24.40 -54.55 51.26
C GLU A 566 -24.33 -53.03 51.47
N LEU A 567 -23.27 -52.37 50.98
CA LEU A 567 -23.10 -50.91 51.05
C LEU A 567 -24.23 -50.17 50.31
N GLN A 568 -24.62 -50.67 49.14
CA GLN A 568 -25.71 -50.09 48.33
C GLN A 568 -27.04 -50.08 49.10
N THR A 569 -27.33 -51.14 49.85
CA THR A 569 -28.57 -51.25 50.63
C THR A 569 -28.61 -50.25 51.78
N LEU A 570 -27.49 -50.07 52.50
CA LEU A 570 -27.39 -49.10 53.61
C LEU A 570 -27.46 -47.65 53.12
N ARG A 571 -26.94 -47.37 51.91
CA ARG A 571 -27.00 -46.03 51.31
C ARG A 571 -28.43 -45.58 51.04
N ALA A 572 -29.27 -46.46 50.49
CA ALA A 572 -30.68 -46.16 50.25
C ALA A 572 -31.43 -45.73 51.53
N VAL A 573 -31.16 -46.40 52.66
CA VAL A 573 -31.77 -46.06 53.96
C VAL A 573 -31.30 -44.69 54.48
N PHE A 574 -30.05 -44.31 54.20
CA PHE A 574 -29.51 -43.00 54.59
C PHE A 574 -30.05 -41.86 53.70
N ASP A 575 -30.21 -42.10 52.40
CA ASP A 575 -30.77 -41.12 51.46
C ASP A 575 -32.23 -40.79 51.78
N ASP A 576 -33.04 -41.79 52.16
CA ASP A 576 -34.41 -41.59 52.63
C ASP A 576 -34.47 -40.66 53.86
N ALA A 577 -33.56 -40.83 54.82
CA ALA A 577 -33.49 -39.98 56.01
C ALA A 577 -33.06 -38.54 55.68
N LEU A 578 -32.16 -38.34 54.70
CA LEU A 578 -31.77 -37.01 54.22
C LEU A 578 -32.88 -36.32 53.43
N GLN A 579 -33.72 -37.07 52.73
CA GLN A 579 -34.89 -36.52 52.05
C GLN A 579 -35.87 -35.91 53.05
N ASP A 580 -36.04 -36.53 54.21
CA ASP A 580 -36.84 -35.97 55.31
C ASP A 580 -36.22 -34.68 55.87
N LEU A 581 -34.89 -34.56 55.92
CA LEU A 581 -34.19 -33.32 56.28
C LEU A 581 -34.42 -32.20 55.25
N GLY A 582 -34.47 -32.53 53.96
CA GLY A 582 -34.78 -31.60 52.86
C GLY A 582 -36.21 -31.05 52.89
N ARG A 583 -37.12 -31.65 53.67
CA ARG A 583 -38.47 -31.11 53.89
C ARG A 583 -38.49 -29.95 54.89
N LEU A 584 -37.45 -29.80 55.72
CA LEU A 584 -37.32 -28.71 56.70
C LEU A 584 -36.52 -27.52 56.17
N PHE A 585 -35.59 -27.74 55.24
CA PHE A 585 -34.71 -26.70 54.68
C PHE A 585 -34.79 -26.63 53.16
N ALA A 586 -34.92 -25.41 52.63
CA ALA A 586 -34.80 -25.12 51.21
C ALA A 586 -33.43 -25.60 50.68
N PRO A 587 -33.40 -26.23 49.49
CA PRO A 587 -32.19 -26.84 48.94
C PRO A 587 -30.96 -25.91 48.88
N ARG A 588 -31.19 -24.62 48.59
CA ARG A 588 -30.16 -23.58 48.52
C ARG A 588 -29.43 -23.30 49.84
N TYR A 589 -29.91 -23.83 50.95
CA TYR A 589 -29.43 -23.50 52.28
C TYR A 589 -28.73 -24.62 53.00
N LEU A 590 -29.18 -25.86 52.76
CA LEU A 590 -28.36 -27.03 53.03
C LEU A 590 -27.01 -26.88 52.29
N GLU A 591 -27.01 -26.22 51.12
CA GLU A 591 -25.79 -25.78 50.42
C GLU A 591 -24.84 -24.93 51.25
N VAL A 592 -25.34 -23.88 51.86
CA VAL A 592 -24.48 -22.94 52.60
C VAL A 592 -24.03 -23.55 53.94
N GLY A 593 -24.89 -24.34 54.59
CA GLY A 593 -24.66 -24.85 55.94
C GLY A 593 -23.88 -26.18 56.02
N LEU A 594 -24.12 -27.09 55.08
CA LEU A 594 -23.40 -28.37 54.97
C LEU A 594 -22.31 -28.32 53.89
N GLY A 595 -22.17 -27.18 53.21
CA GLY A 595 -21.27 -26.99 52.08
C GLY A 595 -21.76 -27.67 50.80
N THR A 596 -23.04 -28.07 50.70
CA THR A 596 -23.57 -28.83 49.55
C THR A 596 -25.08 -28.72 49.29
N ARG A 597 -25.47 -28.44 48.02
CA ARG A 597 -26.87 -28.43 47.57
C ARG A 597 -27.56 -29.78 47.69
N HIS A 598 -26.75 -30.82 47.73
CA HIS A 598 -27.15 -32.22 47.70
C HIS A 598 -26.51 -32.91 48.89
N PRO A 599 -27.08 -32.77 50.11
CA PRO A 599 -26.60 -33.48 51.30
C PRO A 599 -26.49 -34.98 51.09
N GLU A 600 -27.43 -35.54 50.34
CA GLU A 600 -27.44 -36.92 49.88
C GLU A 600 -26.19 -37.26 49.07
N GLU A 601 -25.67 -36.31 48.30
CA GLU A 601 -24.51 -36.52 47.44
C GLU A 601 -23.20 -36.13 48.09
N SER A 602 -23.04 -35.08 48.91
CA SER A 602 -21.67 -34.62 49.22
C SER A 602 -21.40 -34.17 50.65
N VAL A 603 -22.22 -34.62 51.58
CA VAL A 603 -22.04 -34.29 52.99
C VAL A 603 -20.95 -35.16 53.63
N SER A 604 -20.04 -34.52 54.34
CA SER A 604 -19.02 -35.21 55.17
C SER A 604 -19.69 -35.85 56.39
N PHE A 605 -19.42 -37.13 56.68
CA PHE A 605 -19.97 -37.83 57.83
C PHE A 605 -19.60 -37.12 59.14
N PRO A 606 -18.33 -36.68 59.37
CA PRO A 606 -18.01 -35.83 60.51
C PRO A 606 -18.75 -34.49 60.51
N SER A 607 -18.86 -33.82 59.37
CA SER A 607 -19.46 -32.48 59.27
C SER A 607 -20.98 -32.51 59.43
N LEU A 608 -21.66 -33.54 58.92
CA LEU A 608 -23.08 -33.77 59.15
C LEU A 608 -23.31 -34.10 60.61
N SER A 609 -22.49 -34.98 61.20
CA SER A 609 -22.58 -35.30 62.63
C SER A 609 -22.38 -34.05 63.51
N GLU A 610 -21.46 -33.17 63.16
CA GLU A 610 -21.23 -31.90 63.87
C GLU A 610 -22.36 -30.88 63.62
N TRP A 611 -22.83 -30.77 62.38
CA TRP A 611 -23.95 -29.90 61.98
C TRP A 611 -25.25 -30.26 62.71
N LEU A 612 -25.53 -31.56 62.82
CA LEU A 612 -26.64 -32.13 63.60
C LEU A 612 -26.43 -31.84 65.10
N ALA A 613 -25.23 -32.08 65.64
CA ALA A 613 -24.91 -31.85 67.05
C ALA A 613 -25.08 -30.39 67.51
N VAL A 614 -24.87 -29.40 66.62
CA VAL A 614 -25.03 -27.97 66.91
C VAL A 614 -26.50 -27.51 66.89
N ARG A 615 -27.35 -28.18 66.10
CA ARG A 615 -28.74 -27.76 65.82
C ARG A 615 -29.80 -28.53 66.61
N ILE A 616 -29.58 -29.82 66.87
CA ILE A 616 -30.45 -30.65 67.72
C ILE A 616 -30.74 -29.96 69.08
N PRO A 617 -29.77 -29.32 69.77
CA PRO A 617 -30.04 -28.64 71.05
C PRO A 617 -30.73 -27.26 70.95
N ARG A 618 -30.94 -26.69 69.75
CA ARG A 618 -31.33 -25.27 69.53
C ARG A 618 -32.53 -25.11 68.57
N THR A 619 -33.38 -26.13 68.48
CA THR A 619 -34.56 -26.16 67.60
C THR A 619 -35.61 -25.07 67.93
N ASP A 620 -35.48 -24.38 69.06
CA ASP A 620 -36.33 -23.27 69.50
C ASP A 620 -36.18 -21.97 68.67
N GLN A 621 -35.12 -21.82 67.87
CA GLN A 621 -34.77 -20.56 67.17
C GLN A 621 -35.23 -20.45 65.69
N ILE A 622 -35.82 -21.49 65.11
CA ILE A 622 -36.12 -21.61 63.67
C ILE A 622 -37.07 -20.53 63.10
N ALA A 623 -38.02 -20.03 63.91
CA ALA A 623 -39.05 -19.09 63.44
C ALA A 623 -38.51 -17.70 63.04
N ARG A 624 -37.36 -17.26 63.58
CA ARG A 624 -36.79 -15.93 63.30
C ARG A 624 -36.09 -15.85 61.94
N GLY A 625 -35.48 -16.94 61.45
CA GLY A 625 -34.74 -16.97 60.17
C GLY A 625 -35.64 -16.89 58.92
N LEU A 626 -36.86 -17.40 59.00
CA LEU A 626 -37.84 -17.41 57.90
C LEU A 626 -38.27 -16.00 57.45
N GLN A 627 -38.25 -15.01 58.35
CA GLN A 627 -38.72 -13.65 58.06
C GLN A 627 -37.75 -12.85 57.16
N GLY A 628 -36.45 -13.18 57.11
CA GLY A 628 -35.45 -12.45 56.32
C GLY A 628 -35.50 -12.72 54.81
N GLN A 629 -35.96 -13.90 54.42
CA GLN A 629 -35.95 -14.37 53.03
C GLN A 629 -37.01 -13.69 52.14
N SER A 630 -38.19 -13.40 52.69
CA SER A 630 -39.30 -12.78 51.95
C SER A 630 -38.96 -11.38 51.40
N LEU A 631 -38.05 -10.65 52.07
CA LEU A 631 -37.70 -9.27 51.72
C LEU A 631 -36.87 -9.14 50.42
N ARG A 632 -36.10 -10.16 50.03
CA ARG A 632 -35.25 -10.13 48.81
C ARG A 632 -36.06 -10.16 47.51
N GLU A 633 -37.07 -11.04 47.49
CA GLU A 633 -37.88 -11.31 46.30
C GLU A 633 -38.73 -10.08 45.92
N GLU A 634 -39.22 -9.33 46.91
CA GLU A 634 -39.93 -8.07 46.70
C GLU A 634 -39.07 -7.00 46.00
N TRP A 635 -37.77 -6.92 46.30
CA TRP A 635 -36.88 -5.89 45.75
C TRP A 635 -36.45 -6.19 44.31
N GLN A 636 -36.34 -7.46 43.94
CA GLN A 636 -36.01 -7.87 42.58
C GLN A 636 -37.12 -7.53 41.57
N ALA A 637 -38.40 -7.67 41.98
CA ALA A 637 -39.54 -7.30 41.15
C ALA A 637 -39.58 -5.81 40.77
N LEU A 638 -38.92 -4.95 41.55
CA LEU A 638 -38.81 -3.51 41.31
C LEU A 638 -37.59 -3.13 40.45
N GLY A 639 -36.87 -4.10 39.87
CA GLY A 639 -35.63 -3.85 39.14
C GLY A 639 -34.42 -3.52 40.03
N LEU A 640 -34.57 -3.67 41.35
CA LEU A 640 -33.55 -3.35 42.36
C LEU A 640 -32.81 -4.59 42.87
N GLY A 641 -32.93 -5.73 42.20
CA GLY A 641 -32.25 -6.98 42.58
C GLY A 641 -30.73 -6.83 42.67
N GLY A 642 -30.11 -6.20 41.65
CA GLY A 642 -28.67 -5.92 41.66
C GLY A 642 -28.23 -4.96 42.77
N PHE A 643 -29.13 -4.09 43.22
CA PHE A 643 -28.87 -3.21 44.37
C PHE A 643 -28.98 -3.97 45.71
N PHE A 644 -29.96 -4.87 45.87
CA PHE A 644 -30.14 -5.70 47.06
C PHE A 644 -28.94 -6.64 47.28
N ASP A 645 -28.46 -7.27 46.22
CA ASP A 645 -27.33 -8.20 46.32
C ASP A 645 -26.02 -7.45 46.67
N ALA A 646 -25.81 -6.26 46.09
CA ALA A 646 -24.70 -5.37 46.46
C ALA A 646 -24.78 -4.90 47.93
N LEU A 647 -26.00 -4.70 48.45
CA LEU A 647 -26.24 -4.32 49.85
C LEU A 647 -25.88 -5.44 50.83
N CYS A 648 -26.34 -6.66 50.57
CA CYS A 648 -26.05 -7.84 51.42
C CYS A 648 -24.56 -8.15 51.48
N ALA A 649 -23.85 -8.06 50.35
CA ALA A 649 -22.40 -8.26 50.31
C ALA A 649 -21.64 -7.23 51.16
N ALA A 650 -22.10 -5.97 51.18
CA ALA A 650 -21.49 -4.94 52.00
C ALA A 650 -21.71 -5.16 53.51
N VAL A 651 -22.89 -5.64 53.93
CA VAL A 651 -23.20 -5.93 55.34
C VAL A 651 -22.41 -7.14 55.84
N ALA A 652 -22.33 -8.21 55.04
CA ALA A 652 -21.59 -9.42 55.38
C ALA A 652 -20.07 -9.17 55.50
N ALA A 653 -19.53 -8.21 54.75
CA ALA A 653 -18.15 -7.75 54.86
C ALA A 653 -17.86 -6.91 56.12
N GLY A 654 -18.79 -6.84 57.07
CA GLY A 654 -18.61 -6.13 58.34
C GLY A 654 -18.58 -4.61 58.21
N ARG A 655 -18.97 -4.05 57.04
CA ARG A 655 -19.06 -2.60 56.85
C ARG A 655 -20.23 -2.08 57.69
N THR A 656 -19.93 -1.48 58.84
CA THR A 656 -20.91 -0.89 59.77
C THR A 656 -21.66 0.33 59.20
N ASP A 657 -21.17 0.82 58.06
CA ASP A 657 -21.47 2.05 57.33
C ASP A 657 -22.45 1.83 56.15
N VAL A 658 -22.95 0.61 55.95
CA VAL A 658 -24.07 0.30 55.02
C VAL A 658 -25.40 0.92 55.50
N ARG A 659 -25.39 1.50 56.70
CA ARG A 659 -26.48 2.32 57.27
C ARG A 659 -26.42 3.78 56.83
N ASP A 660 -25.34 4.21 56.17
CA ASP A 660 -25.20 5.57 55.67
C ASP A 660 -25.92 5.76 54.32
N ALA A 661 -26.70 6.85 54.23
CA ALA A 661 -27.47 7.17 53.03
C ALA A 661 -26.57 7.51 51.82
N GLY A 662 -25.33 7.95 52.06
CA GLY A 662 -24.35 8.24 51.01
C GLY A 662 -23.94 6.99 50.24
N THR A 663 -23.55 5.94 50.94
CA THR A 663 -23.12 4.65 50.34
C THR A 663 -24.21 4.01 49.48
N LEU A 664 -25.46 4.03 49.95
CA LEU A 664 -26.61 3.50 49.20
C LEU A 664 -26.86 4.28 47.91
N ARG A 665 -26.72 5.61 47.93
CA ARG A 665 -26.86 6.44 46.72
C ARG A 665 -25.78 6.13 45.70
N THR A 666 -24.54 5.91 46.15
CA THR A 666 -23.41 5.60 45.26
C THR A 666 -23.62 4.27 44.55
N LEU A 667 -23.99 3.22 45.27
CA LEU A 667 -24.27 1.89 44.70
C LEU A 667 -25.42 1.94 43.68
N PHE A 668 -26.50 2.67 43.99
CA PHE A 668 -27.60 2.85 43.05
C PHE A 668 -27.17 3.60 41.78
N ARG A 669 -26.42 4.70 41.91
CA ARG A 669 -25.94 5.50 40.77
C ARG A 669 -25.05 4.71 39.83
N ALA A 670 -24.11 3.92 40.38
CA ALA A 670 -23.22 3.07 39.58
C ALA A 670 -24.02 2.11 38.68
N GLN A 671 -25.02 1.44 39.25
CA GLN A 671 -25.85 0.50 38.51
C GLN A 671 -26.73 1.19 37.47
N PHE A 672 -27.27 2.36 37.79
CA PHE A 672 -28.06 3.16 36.85
C PHE A 672 -27.25 3.58 35.61
N TYR A 673 -26.05 4.12 35.80
CA TYR A 673 -25.22 4.57 34.68
C TYR A 673 -24.73 3.41 33.80
N HIS A 674 -24.41 2.25 34.40
CA HIS A 674 -24.05 1.06 33.62
C HIS A 674 -25.17 0.63 32.67
N GLN A 675 -26.42 0.57 33.16
CA GLN A 675 -27.58 0.24 32.33
C GLN A 675 -27.83 1.29 31.24
N TRP A 676 -27.60 2.57 31.54
CA TRP A 676 -27.77 3.64 30.55
C TRP A 676 -26.74 3.54 29.42
N THR A 677 -25.47 3.26 29.73
CA THR A 677 -24.42 3.08 28.72
C THR A 677 -24.72 1.92 27.76
N GLU A 678 -25.18 0.77 28.28
CA GLU A 678 -25.59 -0.37 27.46
C GLU A 678 -26.77 -0.02 26.54
N ALA A 679 -27.78 0.70 27.07
CA ALA A 679 -28.92 1.15 26.28
C ALA A 679 -28.53 2.18 25.19
N ALA A 680 -27.53 3.02 25.46
CA ALA A 680 -27.01 3.98 24.47
C ALA A 680 -26.20 3.27 23.37
N ALA A 681 -25.33 2.32 23.73
CA ALA A 681 -24.56 1.53 22.77
C ALA A 681 -25.46 0.71 21.84
N ALA A 682 -26.57 0.16 22.35
CA ALA A 682 -27.55 -0.60 21.58
C ALA A 682 -28.24 0.21 20.45
N GLN A 683 -28.21 1.55 20.50
CA GLN A 683 -28.80 2.40 19.46
C GLN A 683 -27.95 2.49 18.18
N SER A 684 -26.68 2.11 18.25
CA SER A 684 -25.74 2.18 17.14
C SER A 684 -25.24 0.78 16.77
N PRO A 685 -25.59 0.23 15.59
CA PRO A 685 -25.19 -1.13 15.21
C PRO A 685 -23.68 -1.40 15.30
N PRO A 686 -22.78 -0.48 14.86
CA PRO A 686 -21.33 -0.67 15.01
C PRO A 686 -20.86 -0.77 16.47
N LEU A 687 -21.55 -0.14 17.43
CA LEU A 687 -21.20 -0.19 18.85
C LEU A 687 -21.85 -1.39 19.55
N ALA A 688 -23.08 -1.73 19.18
CA ALA A 688 -23.80 -2.89 19.70
C ALA A 688 -23.05 -4.20 19.40
N GLU A 689 -22.58 -4.37 18.17
CA GLU A 689 -21.83 -5.54 17.71
C GLU A 689 -20.32 -5.45 17.98
N PHE A 690 -19.86 -4.39 18.66
CA PHE A 690 -18.44 -4.19 18.90
C PHE A 690 -17.88 -5.27 19.83
N ILE A 691 -16.86 -5.95 19.34
CA ILE A 691 -16.03 -6.90 20.08
C ILE A 691 -14.58 -6.54 19.77
N GLY A 692 -13.80 -6.17 20.79
CA GLY A 692 -12.43 -5.69 20.64
C GLY A 692 -11.51 -6.71 19.99
N GLU A 693 -11.64 -7.99 20.34
CA GLU A 693 -10.88 -9.07 19.68
C GLU A 693 -11.13 -9.14 18.15
N ASN A 694 -12.37 -8.89 17.71
CA ASN A 694 -12.68 -8.85 16.27
C ASN A 694 -12.10 -7.61 15.61
N GLN A 695 -12.11 -6.47 16.32
CA GLN A 695 -11.51 -5.24 15.84
C GLN A 695 -9.98 -5.36 15.73
N ASP A 696 -9.32 -5.96 16.72
CA ASP A 696 -7.88 -6.24 16.72
C ASP A 696 -7.50 -7.14 15.52
N LYS A 697 -8.29 -8.20 15.24
CA LYS A 697 -8.11 -9.05 14.05
C LYS A 697 -8.26 -8.27 12.74
N ARG A 698 -9.23 -7.36 12.65
CA ARG A 698 -9.43 -6.50 11.47
C ARG A 698 -8.25 -5.55 11.27
N VAL A 699 -7.77 -4.93 12.35
CA VAL A 699 -6.58 -4.06 12.33
C VAL A 699 -5.34 -4.85 11.89
N ALA A 700 -5.11 -6.04 12.44
CA ALA A 700 -3.99 -6.90 12.05
C ALA A 700 -4.04 -7.28 10.56
N ARG A 701 -5.22 -7.65 10.04
CA ARG A 701 -5.43 -7.94 8.62
C ARG A 701 -5.20 -6.71 7.74
N PHE A 702 -5.65 -5.54 8.16
CA PHE A 702 -5.41 -4.30 7.42
C PHE A 702 -3.91 -4.01 7.32
N ARG A 703 -3.16 -4.12 8.43
CA ARG A 703 -1.71 -3.89 8.45
C ARG A 703 -0.97 -4.83 7.49
N SER A 704 -1.30 -6.13 7.51
CA SER A 704 -0.63 -7.10 6.64
C SER A 704 -0.93 -6.86 5.16
N LEU A 705 -2.17 -6.50 4.81
CA LEU A 705 -2.55 -6.17 3.44
C LEU A 705 -1.90 -4.86 2.95
N ASP A 706 -1.86 -3.82 3.79
CA ASP A 706 -1.22 -2.54 3.44
C ASP A 706 0.29 -2.72 3.20
N GLN A 707 0.96 -3.53 4.03
CA GLN A 707 2.37 -3.85 3.83
C GLN A 707 2.59 -4.68 2.56
N SER A 708 1.77 -5.70 2.33
CA SER A 708 1.85 -6.52 1.09
C SER A 708 1.64 -5.68 -0.17
N TYR A 709 0.76 -4.67 -0.11
CA TYR A 709 0.56 -3.72 -1.19
C TYR A 709 1.81 -2.87 -1.47
N LEU A 710 2.47 -2.38 -0.42
CA LEU A 710 3.72 -1.61 -0.54
C LEU A 710 4.85 -2.48 -1.10
N ASP A 711 5.02 -3.70 -0.61
CA ASP A 711 6.07 -4.62 -1.04
C ASP A 711 5.87 -5.07 -2.51
N GLY A 712 4.60 -5.19 -2.94
CA GLY A 712 4.24 -5.53 -4.33
C GLY A 712 4.31 -4.37 -5.32
N ALA A 713 4.24 -3.12 -4.86
CA ALA A 713 4.18 -1.94 -5.74
C ALA A 713 5.39 -1.78 -6.67
N PRO A 714 6.66 -1.97 -6.23
CA PRO A 714 7.81 -1.94 -7.12
C PRO A 714 7.74 -2.98 -8.24
N GLY A 715 7.23 -4.18 -7.94
CA GLY A 715 7.00 -5.24 -8.93
C GLY A 715 6.02 -4.79 -10.02
N ARG A 716 4.87 -4.25 -9.59
CA ARG A 716 3.86 -3.69 -10.50
C ARG A 716 4.39 -2.57 -11.39
N VAL A 717 5.18 -1.65 -10.84
CA VAL A 717 5.81 -0.55 -11.62
C VAL A 717 6.80 -1.11 -12.64
N ARG A 718 7.61 -2.11 -12.28
CA ARG A 718 8.53 -2.79 -13.20
C ARG A 718 7.78 -3.50 -14.32
N GLU A 719 6.68 -4.18 -14.00
CA GLU A 719 5.82 -4.84 -15.00
C GLU A 719 5.18 -3.83 -15.95
N MET A 720 4.60 -2.75 -15.43
CA MET A 720 4.04 -1.68 -16.27
C MET A 720 5.11 -1.04 -17.17
N THR A 721 6.34 -0.91 -16.68
CA THR A 721 7.45 -0.37 -17.48
C THR A 721 7.90 -1.36 -18.56
N ARG A 722 7.95 -2.67 -18.26
CA ARG A 722 8.26 -3.73 -19.25
C ARG A 722 7.14 -3.92 -20.28
N ALA A 723 5.89 -3.74 -19.87
CA ALA A 723 4.72 -3.86 -20.72
C ALA A 723 4.56 -2.68 -21.68
N ARG A 724 5.33 -1.59 -21.52
CA ARG A 724 5.45 -0.54 -22.55
C ARG A 724 6.37 -1.06 -23.65
N PRO A 725 5.85 -1.49 -24.82
CA PRO A 725 6.72 -1.90 -25.90
C PRO A 725 7.61 -0.71 -26.28
N PRO A 726 8.94 -0.86 -26.37
CA PRO A 726 9.77 0.22 -26.88
C PRO A 726 9.29 0.52 -28.30
N ARG A 727 8.79 1.74 -28.54
CA ARG A 727 8.74 2.27 -29.90
C ARG A 727 10.21 2.32 -30.34
N LEU A 728 10.61 1.38 -31.18
CA LEU A 728 11.96 1.33 -31.70
C LEU A 728 12.05 2.43 -32.74
N TYR A 729 12.73 3.52 -32.42
CA TYR A 729 13.05 4.58 -33.36
C TYR A 729 14.29 4.14 -34.13
N PRO A 730 14.18 3.59 -35.36
CA PRO A 730 15.27 2.83 -35.96
C PRO A 730 16.52 3.68 -36.20
N GLU A 731 16.33 4.95 -36.55
CA GLU A 731 17.41 5.93 -36.70
C GLU A 731 18.08 6.27 -35.35
N GLU A 732 17.31 6.45 -34.28
CA GLU A 732 17.85 6.70 -32.93
C GLU A 732 18.56 5.45 -32.37
N VAL A 733 18.03 4.25 -32.65
CA VAL A 733 18.67 2.97 -32.29
C VAL A 733 19.99 2.80 -33.05
N LYS A 734 20.02 3.19 -34.34
CA LYS A 734 21.23 3.17 -35.17
C LYS A 734 22.25 4.21 -34.69
N ALA A 735 21.81 5.41 -34.29
CA ALA A 735 22.66 6.43 -33.69
C ALA A 735 23.29 5.92 -32.37
N LEU A 736 22.48 5.35 -31.48
CA LEU A 736 22.93 4.78 -30.22
C LEU A 736 23.89 3.59 -30.42
N LYS A 737 23.55 2.64 -31.31
CA LYS A 737 24.45 1.52 -31.66
C LYS A 737 25.74 2.00 -32.32
N GLY A 738 25.67 3.02 -33.17
CA GLY A 738 26.83 3.66 -33.78
C GLY A 738 27.76 4.31 -32.75
N GLN A 739 27.21 4.88 -31.68
CA GLN A 739 27.97 5.43 -30.55
C GLN A 739 28.59 4.33 -29.67
N LEU A 740 27.88 3.22 -29.44
CA LEU A 740 28.38 2.06 -28.68
C LEU A 740 29.58 1.35 -29.32
N VAL A 741 29.70 1.39 -30.66
CA VAL A 741 30.83 0.81 -31.40
C VAL A 741 32.09 1.70 -31.35
N ARG A 742 31.95 2.99 -30.99
CA ARG A 742 33.09 3.92 -30.89
C ARG A 742 33.80 3.78 -29.54
N ARG A 743 35.13 3.71 -29.54
CA ARG A 743 35.97 3.67 -28.32
C ARG A 743 35.89 4.93 -27.44
N ARG A 744 35.34 6.02 -27.96
CA ARG A 744 35.01 7.25 -27.23
C ARG A 744 33.54 7.58 -27.51
N THR A 745 32.74 7.65 -26.46
CA THR A 745 31.38 8.21 -26.51
C THR A 745 31.45 9.67 -26.96
N GLY A 746 30.57 10.10 -27.86
CA GLY A 746 30.43 11.51 -28.23
C GLY A 746 29.91 12.37 -27.06
N GLU A 747 29.79 13.68 -27.27
CA GLU A 747 29.22 14.60 -26.28
C GLU A 747 27.79 14.17 -25.90
N VAL A 748 27.54 14.03 -24.59
CA VAL A 748 26.25 13.55 -24.03
C VAL A 748 25.07 14.37 -24.56
N ARG A 749 25.24 15.70 -24.64
CA ARG A 749 24.24 16.61 -25.22
C ARG A 749 23.82 16.22 -26.63
N LYS A 750 24.81 15.94 -27.50
CA LYS A 750 24.57 15.54 -28.89
C LYS A 750 23.87 14.18 -28.96
N LEU A 751 24.26 13.24 -28.11
CA LEU A 751 23.59 11.95 -28.02
C LEU A 751 22.11 12.10 -27.63
N LEU A 752 21.81 12.84 -26.55
CA LEU A 752 20.43 13.04 -26.10
C LEU A 752 19.56 13.74 -27.15
N ALA A 753 20.13 14.67 -27.93
CA ALA A 753 19.47 15.29 -29.07
C ALA A 753 19.25 14.33 -30.27
N GLU A 754 20.12 13.34 -30.45
CA GLU A 754 20.02 12.30 -31.48
C GLU A 754 19.03 11.17 -31.11
N ILE A 755 18.70 11.00 -29.82
CA ILE A 755 17.82 9.92 -29.32
C ILE A 755 16.63 10.39 -28.46
N PRO A 756 15.90 11.45 -28.82
CA PRO A 756 14.97 12.09 -27.91
C PRO A 756 13.76 11.21 -27.54
N ASN A 757 13.31 10.35 -28.46
CA ASN A 757 12.13 9.53 -28.21
C ASN A 757 12.51 8.15 -27.63
N LEU A 758 13.65 7.61 -28.04
CA LEU A 758 14.23 6.37 -27.54
C LEU A 758 14.69 6.52 -26.09
N LEU A 759 15.17 7.72 -25.70
CA LEU A 759 15.55 8.00 -24.31
C LEU A 759 14.41 7.69 -23.35
N PHE A 760 13.20 8.22 -23.57
CA PHE A 760 12.04 7.98 -22.69
C PHE A 760 11.45 6.58 -22.81
N ALA A 761 11.65 5.91 -23.94
CA ALA A 761 11.30 4.50 -24.09
C ALA A 761 12.20 3.59 -23.24
N LEU A 762 13.49 3.93 -23.09
CA LEU A 762 14.46 3.17 -22.30
C LEU A 762 14.51 3.60 -20.82
N LYS A 763 14.35 4.90 -20.57
CA LYS A 763 14.49 5.57 -19.28
C LYS A 763 13.34 6.58 -19.10
N PRO A 764 12.18 6.16 -18.60
CA PRO A 764 11.01 7.03 -18.45
C PRO A 764 11.19 8.11 -17.38
N CYS A 765 12.15 7.95 -16.47
CA CYS A 765 12.53 8.94 -15.47
C CYS A 765 13.98 9.37 -15.71
N VAL A 766 14.21 10.69 -15.70
CA VAL A 766 15.53 11.29 -15.85
C VAL A 766 15.85 12.06 -14.57
N MET A 767 16.99 11.76 -13.96
CA MET A 767 17.47 12.41 -12.74
C MET A 767 18.75 13.19 -13.08
N MET A 768 18.73 14.51 -12.88
CA MET A 768 19.80 15.43 -13.25
C MET A 768 19.84 16.58 -12.24
N ASN A 769 21.03 17.10 -11.94
CA ASN A 769 21.13 18.38 -11.23
C ASN A 769 20.72 19.54 -12.18
N PRO A 770 20.27 20.70 -11.64
CA PRO A 770 19.78 21.82 -12.46
C PRO A 770 20.78 22.31 -13.53
N LEU A 771 22.08 22.34 -13.19
CA LEU A 771 23.14 22.69 -14.14
C LEU A 771 23.24 21.70 -15.31
N SER A 772 23.12 20.40 -15.05
CA SER A 772 23.13 19.35 -16.07
C SER A 772 21.95 19.48 -17.03
N VAL A 773 20.79 19.90 -16.54
CA VAL A 773 19.62 20.18 -17.39
C VAL A 773 19.98 21.25 -18.43
N ARG A 774 20.65 22.34 -18.02
CA ARG A 774 21.10 23.41 -18.92
C ARG A 774 22.21 22.97 -19.86
N LEU A 775 23.14 22.13 -19.40
CA LEU A 775 24.30 21.69 -20.18
C LEU A 775 23.97 20.61 -21.20
N PHE A 776 23.08 19.67 -20.87
CA PHE A 776 22.83 18.47 -21.67
C PHE A 776 21.50 18.48 -22.44
N LEU A 777 20.50 19.29 -22.06
CA LEU A 777 19.20 19.32 -22.74
C LEU A 777 19.03 20.61 -23.55
N ASP A 778 18.82 20.49 -24.87
CA ASP A 778 18.64 21.64 -25.77
C ASP A 778 17.28 22.33 -25.56
N SER A 779 17.22 23.66 -25.68
CA SER A 779 15.97 24.43 -25.55
C SER A 779 14.91 23.94 -26.54
N GLY A 780 13.74 23.52 -26.04
CA GLY A 780 12.64 23.00 -26.86
C GLY A 780 12.71 21.51 -27.20
N SER A 781 13.79 20.81 -26.83
CA SER A 781 13.85 19.33 -26.91
C SER A 781 13.30 18.68 -25.63
N LEU A 782 12.71 17.49 -25.75
CA LEU A 782 12.31 16.61 -24.63
C LEU A 782 11.30 17.22 -23.63
N PRO A 783 9.99 17.24 -23.96
CA PRO A 783 8.97 17.65 -22.99
C PRO A 783 8.77 16.59 -21.91
N PHE A 784 8.62 17.02 -20.65
CA PHE A 784 8.34 16.18 -19.50
C PHE A 784 6.89 16.39 -19.02
N ASP A 785 6.21 15.32 -18.63
CA ASP A 785 4.88 15.44 -18.03
C ASP A 785 4.95 16.03 -16.62
N VAL A 786 5.97 15.64 -15.85
CA VAL A 786 6.20 16.09 -14.47
C VAL A 786 7.68 16.41 -14.27
N VAL A 787 7.97 17.55 -13.64
CA VAL A 787 9.28 17.94 -13.13
C VAL A 787 9.19 17.95 -11.62
N LEU A 788 10.05 17.15 -10.96
CA LEU A 788 10.14 17.08 -9.51
C LEU A 788 11.46 17.70 -9.06
N PHE A 789 11.37 18.68 -8.18
CA PHE A 789 12.51 19.18 -7.43
C PHE A 789 12.48 18.56 -6.04
N ASP A 790 13.57 17.88 -5.70
CA ASP A 790 13.86 17.42 -4.35
C ASP A 790 14.91 18.35 -3.73
N ASP A 791 14.89 18.50 -2.40
CA ASP A 791 15.71 19.50 -1.68
C ASP A 791 15.67 20.91 -2.30
N ALA A 792 14.48 21.33 -2.73
CA ALA A 792 14.29 22.55 -3.52
C ALA A 792 14.69 23.86 -2.81
N SER A 793 14.90 23.84 -1.49
CA SER A 793 15.48 24.97 -0.75
C SER A 793 16.93 25.26 -1.14
N GLN A 794 17.65 24.27 -1.66
CA GLN A 794 19.04 24.40 -2.12
C GLN A 794 19.16 24.75 -3.61
N ILE A 795 18.04 24.96 -4.30
CA ILE A 795 18.03 25.24 -5.74
C ILE A 795 17.71 26.71 -5.96
N ALA A 796 18.65 27.44 -6.54
CA ALA A 796 18.46 28.83 -6.92
C ALA A 796 17.31 28.96 -7.93
N THR A 797 16.52 30.03 -7.82
CA THR A 797 15.32 30.21 -8.63
C THR A 797 15.65 30.20 -10.13
N GLU A 798 16.74 30.88 -10.52
CA GLU A 798 17.25 30.98 -11.89
C GLU A 798 17.69 29.63 -12.47
N ASP A 799 18.23 28.73 -11.65
CA ASP A 799 18.67 27.40 -12.09
C ASP A 799 17.48 26.46 -12.33
N ALA A 800 16.40 26.63 -11.58
CA ALA A 800 15.19 25.81 -11.71
C ALA A 800 14.37 26.14 -12.97
N ILE A 801 14.40 27.40 -13.46
CA ILE A 801 13.56 27.86 -14.58
C ILE A 801 13.74 26.98 -15.82
N GLY A 802 14.99 26.61 -16.15
CA GLY A 802 15.29 25.79 -17.32
C GLY A 802 14.66 24.38 -17.29
N ALA A 803 14.47 23.81 -16.10
CA ALA A 803 13.77 22.55 -15.90
C ALA A 803 12.24 22.77 -15.88
N ILE A 804 11.75 23.80 -15.18
CA ILE A 804 10.32 24.15 -15.10
C ILE A 804 9.71 24.33 -16.49
N LEU A 805 10.38 25.05 -17.39
CA LEU A 805 9.90 25.31 -18.75
C LEU A 805 9.70 24.05 -19.60
N ARG A 806 10.25 22.91 -19.18
CA ARG A 806 10.12 21.62 -19.90
C ARG A 806 9.02 20.73 -19.34
N GLY A 807 8.47 21.05 -18.17
CA GLY A 807 7.44 20.27 -17.49
C GLY A 807 6.02 20.78 -17.78
N LYS A 808 5.04 19.88 -17.87
CA LYS A 808 3.61 20.26 -17.82
C LYS A 808 3.13 20.49 -16.39
N GLN A 809 3.67 19.75 -15.43
CA GLN A 809 3.43 19.89 -14.00
C GLN A 809 4.76 20.00 -13.25
N VAL A 810 4.78 20.81 -12.19
CA VAL A 810 5.93 20.96 -11.32
C VAL A 810 5.55 20.57 -9.89
N ILE A 811 6.37 19.73 -9.27
CA ILE A 811 6.27 19.37 -7.85
C ILE A 811 7.57 19.84 -7.18
N ILE A 812 7.43 20.65 -6.14
CA ILE A 812 8.56 21.26 -5.44
C ILE A 812 8.53 20.73 -4.01
N ALA A 813 9.45 19.83 -3.69
CA ALA A 813 9.63 19.26 -2.37
C ALA A 813 10.92 19.81 -1.75
N GLY A 814 10.85 20.23 -0.51
CA GLY A 814 11.99 20.76 0.23
C GLY A 814 11.55 21.39 1.54
N ASP A 815 12.54 21.87 2.29
CA ASP A 815 12.33 22.43 3.62
C ASP A 815 12.79 23.90 3.66
N PRO A 816 11.88 24.86 3.87
CA PRO A 816 12.22 26.29 3.88
C PRO A 816 13.06 26.70 5.10
N LYS A 817 13.22 25.82 6.11
CA LYS A 817 14.03 26.04 7.30
C LYS A 817 15.41 25.35 7.21
N GLN A 818 15.76 24.81 6.04
CA GLN A 818 17.12 24.38 5.69
C GLN A 818 17.89 25.46 4.93
N LEU A 819 19.17 25.20 4.64
CA LEU A 819 20.06 26.17 4.02
C LEU A 819 19.62 26.55 2.59
N PRO A 820 19.72 27.85 2.23
CA PRO A 820 19.62 28.30 0.85
C PRO A 820 20.88 27.89 0.05
N PRO A 821 20.91 28.09 -1.28
CA PRO A 821 22.08 27.78 -2.10
C PRO A 821 23.35 28.49 -1.63
N LEU A 822 24.48 27.78 -1.57
CA LEU A 822 25.78 28.27 -1.07
C LEU A 822 26.29 29.54 -1.78
N SER A 823 25.96 29.72 -3.07
CA SER A 823 26.34 30.91 -3.85
C SER A 823 25.75 32.21 -3.30
N LEU A 824 24.55 32.15 -2.72
CA LEU A 824 23.89 33.28 -2.07
C LEU A 824 24.58 33.65 -0.75
N ILE A 825 25.00 32.64 0.01
CA ILE A 825 25.73 32.79 1.29
C ILE A 825 27.12 33.41 1.05
N GLN A 826 27.82 32.99 -0.01
CA GLN A 826 29.13 33.57 -0.36
C GLN A 826 29.02 34.99 -0.93
N ALA A 827 27.91 35.31 -1.62
CA ALA A 827 27.67 36.66 -2.15
C ALA A 827 27.39 37.69 -1.04
N THR A 828 26.82 37.27 0.09
CA THR A 828 26.63 38.12 1.28
C THR A 828 27.89 38.24 2.14
N ALA A 829 28.76 37.21 2.14
CA ALA A 829 29.98 37.14 2.94
C ALA A 829 31.19 37.94 2.38
N ALA A 830 31.05 38.65 1.26
CA ALA A 830 32.15 39.47 0.73
C ALA A 830 32.43 40.68 1.65
N PRO A 831 33.62 40.77 2.27
CA PRO A 831 33.94 41.90 3.15
C PRO A 831 33.93 43.20 2.35
N THR A 832 33.28 44.22 2.89
CA THR A 832 33.13 45.59 2.36
C THR A 832 34.44 46.40 2.43
N GLY A 833 35.56 45.79 2.06
CA GLY A 833 36.88 46.41 2.12
C GLY A 833 37.91 45.68 1.28
N GLU A 834 37.83 45.80 -0.04
CA GLU A 834 38.96 46.12 -0.93
C GLU A 834 38.50 46.12 -2.41
N SER A 835 38.79 47.24 -3.10
CA SER A 835 38.63 47.46 -4.55
C SER A 835 37.23 47.29 -5.17
N ALA A 836 36.39 48.31 -4.99
CA ALA A 836 35.21 48.54 -5.81
C ALA A 836 35.60 49.14 -7.19
N GLU A 837 36.06 48.31 -8.12
CA GLU A 837 36.03 48.67 -9.54
C GLU A 837 35.48 47.52 -10.39
N SER A 838 34.33 47.78 -11.02
CA SER A 838 33.70 47.03 -12.12
C SER A 838 32.95 45.72 -11.81
N LEU A 839 32.00 45.75 -10.88
CA LEU A 839 30.80 44.91 -10.96
C LEU A 839 29.60 45.80 -11.33
N PRO A 840 28.78 45.46 -12.35
CA PRO A 840 27.56 46.19 -12.61
C PRO A 840 26.65 46.09 -11.38
N SER A 841 26.04 47.22 -11.02
CA SER A 841 25.13 47.36 -9.89
C SER A 841 24.19 46.15 -9.81
N ALA A 842 24.28 45.40 -8.72
CA ALA A 842 23.32 44.32 -8.45
C ALA A 842 21.90 44.91 -8.47
N PRO A 843 20.93 44.26 -9.15
CA PRO A 843 19.53 44.65 -9.01
C PRO A 843 19.13 44.56 -7.52
N ASP A 844 18.16 45.38 -7.10
CA ASP A 844 17.62 45.43 -5.73
C ASP A 844 17.61 44.04 -5.05
N ALA A 845 18.56 43.80 -4.15
CA ALA A 845 18.67 42.55 -3.39
C ALA A 845 17.45 42.28 -2.50
N SER A 846 16.55 43.26 -2.37
CA SER A 846 15.28 43.17 -1.64
C SER A 846 14.17 42.40 -2.38
N LEU A 847 14.36 42.07 -3.67
CA LEU A 847 13.33 41.42 -4.51
C LEU A 847 13.70 40.01 -5.02
N ALA A 848 14.91 39.50 -4.72
CA ALA A 848 15.33 38.17 -5.17
C ALA A 848 14.94 37.08 -4.15
N PHE A 849 14.18 36.08 -4.59
CA PHE A 849 13.86 34.90 -3.78
C PHE A 849 15.10 34.03 -3.54
N GLU A 850 15.26 33.51 -2.33
CA GLU A 850 16.45 32.73 -1.95
C GLU A 850 16.54 31.38 -2.68
N SER A 851 15.39 30.79 -3.03
CA SER A 851 15.30 29.49 -3.69
C SER A 851 14.00 29.33 -4.47
N VAL A 852 13.94 28.31 -5.34
CA VAL A 852 12.69 27.97 -6.05
C VAL A 852 11.57 27.56 -5.08
N LEU A 853 11.91 26.96 -3.94
CA LEU A 853 10.95 26.64 -2.88
C LEU A 853 10.38 27.90 -2.23
N ASP A 854 11.21 28.89 -1.96
CA ASP A 854 10.81 30.16 -1.35
C ASP A 854 9.91 30.97 -2.31
N ALA A 855 10.29 31.04 -3.59
CA ALA A 855 9.48 31.64 -4.64
C ALA A 855 8.09 30.97 -4.74
N ALA A 856 8.05 29.64 -4.82
CA ALA A 856 6.80 28.89 -4.90
C ALA A 856 5.94 29.02 -3.63
N SER A 857 6.58 29.00 -2.45
CA SER A 857 5.90 29.16 -1.16
C SER A 857 5.28 30.54 -1.00
N SER A 858 5.96 31.57 -1.50
CA SER A 858 5.45 32.95 -1.52
C SER A 858 4.24 33.10 -2.44
N ILE A 859 4.26 32.46 -3.62
CA ILE A 859 3.13 32.44 -4.55
C ILE A 859 1.92 31.67 -3.96
N ALA A 860 2.17 30.52 -3.31
CA ALA A 860 1.12 29.72 -2.70
C ALA A 860 0.39 30.45 -1.56
N GLN A 861 1.10 31.28 -0.78
CA GLN A 861 0.52 32.10 0.29
C GLN A 861 -0.44 33.18 -0.23
N GLY A 862 -0.31 33.60 -1.49
CA GLY A 862 -1.21 34.57 -2.12
C GLY A 862 -2.60 34.02 -2.50
N ASN A 863 -3.01 32.85 -1.99
CA ASN A 863 -4.21 32.11 -2.40
C ASN A 863 -4.27 31.86 -3.93
N SER A 864 -3.11 31.66 -4.56
CA SER A 864 -3.05 31.34 -5.98
C SER A 864 -3.71 29.98 -6.23
N PRO A 865 -4.67 29.87 -7.18
CA PRO A 865 -5.26 28.59 -7.54
C PRO A 865 -4.27 27.66 -8.27
N HIS A 866 -3.08 28.16 -8.61
CA HIS A 866 -2.08 27.43 -9.40
C HIS A 866 -1.02 26.72 -8.54
N PHE A 867 -0.85 27.08 -7.26
CA PHE A 867 0.12 26.46 -6.36
C PHE A 867 -0.52 26.11 -5.01
N ALA A 868 -0.62 24.82 -4.72
CA ALA A 868 -1.07 24.32 -3.42
C ALA A 868 0.14 23.93 -2.55
N ARG A 869 0.14 24.38 -1.29
CA ARG A 869 1.16 24.01 -0.31
C ARG A 869 0.62 22.92 0.61
N TYR A 870 1.38 21.84 0.75
CA TYR A 870 1.09 20.75 1.68
C TYR A 870 2.26 20.60 2.65
N SER A 871 1.98 20.70 3.95
CA SER A 871 2.99 20.52 5.00
C SER A 871 3.05 19.06 5.47
N LEU A 872 4.25 18.50 5.52
CA LEU A 872 4.50 17.18 6.11
C LEU A 872 4.82 17.36 7.58
N ASN A 873 3.85 17.05 8.45
CA ASN A 873 3.93 17.35 9.87
C ASN A 873 4.48 16.21 10.73
N TRP A 874 5.02 15.14 10.17
CA TRP A 874 5.42 13.97 10.94
C TRP A 874 6.91 13.70 10.83
N HIS A 875 7.58 13.60 11.97
CA HIS A 875 9.00 13.30 12.07
C HIS A 875 9.23 11.83 12.41
N TYR A 876 9.89 11.12 11.51
CA TYR A 876 10.12 9.68 11.65
C TYR A 876 11.58 9.32 11.91
N ARG A 877 12.51 10.27 11.76
CA ARG A 877 13.95 9.99 11.69
C ARG A 877 14.61 9.79 13.06
N SER A 878 14.32 10.67 14.02
CA SER A 878 14.97 10.62 15.33
C SER A 878 14.38 9.50 16.18
N GLN A 879 15.25 8.68 16.79
CA GLN A 879 14.85 7.58 17.66
C GLN A 879 14.36 8.06 19.03
N ASN A 880 14.81 9.24 19.47
CA ASN A 880 14.36 9.90 20.69
C ASN A 880 13.86 11.31 20.34
N GLU A 881 12.73 11.72 20.93
CA GLU A 881 12.12 13.03 20.69
C GLU A 881 13.00 14.19 21.14
N SER A 882 13.90 14.00 22.11
CA SER A 882 14.80 15.06 22.58
C SER A 882 15.65 15.62 21.43
N LEU A 883 16.03 14.77 20.46
CA LEU A 883 16.82 15.20 19.29
C LEU A 883 16.08 16.22 18.42
N ILE A 884 14.75 16.14 18.33
CA ILE A 884 13.94 17.04 17.49
C ILE A 884 13.19 18.10 18.31
N ALA A 885 13.14 17.99 19.64
CA ALA A 885 12.38 18.87 20.51
C ALA A 885 12.80 20.34 20.37
N PHE A 886 14.10 20.62 20.27
CA PHE A 886 14.61 21.98 20.01
C PHE A 886 14.10 22.51 18.66
N SER A 887 14.29 21.74 17.58
CA SER A 887 13.83 22.14 16.24
C SER A 887 12.31 22.32 16.16
N ARG A 888 11.53 21.46 16.81
CA ARG A 888 10.08 21.59 16.91
C ARG A 888 9.66 22.89 17.61
N ARG A 889 10.33 23.24 18.73
CA ARG A 889 10.01 24.44 19.50
C ARG A 889 10.25 25.73 18.73
N TYR A 890 11.38 25.82 18.02
CA TYR A 890 11.83 27.07 17.39
C TYR A 890 11.52 27.17 15.89
N PHE A 891 11.44 26.05 15.17
CA PHE A 891 11.31 26.04 13.70
C PHE A 891 10.00 25.40 13.21
N TYR A 892 9.51 24.32 13.85
CA TYR A 892 8.34 23.56 13.38
C TYR A 892 7.31 23.26 14.50
N PRO A 893 6.52 24.24 14.95
CA PRO A 893 5.59 24.04 16.07
C PRO A 893 4.54 22.94 15.85
N THR A 894 4.15 22.68 14.60
CA THR A 894 3.14 21.67 14.21
C THR A 894 3.74 20.29 13.94
N LEU A 895 5.04 20.10 14.13
CA LEU A 895 5.71 18.83 13.89
C LEU A 895 5.34 17.83 15.00
N VAL A 896 4.87 16.67 14.61
CA VAL A 896 4.55 15.53 15.47
C VAL A 896 5.76 14.60 15.51
N SER A 897 6.17 14.25 16.72
CA SER A 897 7.23 13.27 17.01
C SER A 897 6.67 12.11 17.82
N PHE A 898 7.45 11.03 17.93
CA PHE A 898 7.04 9.85 18.69
C PHE A 898 7.99 9.60 19.87
N PRO A 899 7.48 9.40 21.10
CA PRO A 899 8.29 9.13 22.28
C PRO A 899 9.08 7.83 22.13
N SER A 900 10.23 7.76 22.80
CA SER A 900 10.96 6.51 23.04
C SER A 900 10.43 5.78 24.28
N ALA A 901 10.61 4.46 24.35
CA ALA A 901 10.23 3.65 25.51
C ALA A 901 11.18 3.80 26.72
N GLN A 902 11.74 5.00 26.92
CA GLN A 902 12.67 5.32 28.01
C GLN A 902 12.02 6.31 28.98
N VAL A 903 12.22 6.08 30.28
CA VAL A 903 11.65 6.88 31.38
C VAL A 903 12.45 8.16 31.60
N SER A 904 13.78 8.06 31.54
CA SER A 904 14.71 9.16 31.78
C SER A 904 15.99 9.00 30.95
N GLY A 905 16.68 10.11 30.68
CA GLY A 905 17.85 10.15 29.81
C GLY A 905 17.47 10.52 28.38
N GLY A 906 17.62 11.80 28.05
CA GLY A 906 17.50 12.25 26.66
C GLY A 906 18.65 11.71 25.82
N ALA A 907 18.44 11.63 24.52
CA ALA A 907 19.50 11.32 23.55
C ALA A 907 20.50 12.48 23.33
N ILE A 908 20.38 13.55 24.12
CA ILE A 908 21.29 14.71 24.07
C ILE A 908 22.10 14.75 25.35
N ALA A 909 23.43 14.73 25.20
CA ALA A 909 24.39 14.92 26.28
C ALA A 909 25.23 16.18 26.06
N HIS A 910 25.62 16.83 27.15
CA HIS A 910 26.52 17.98 27.12
C HIS A 910 27.78 17.68 27.94
N ILE A 911 28.94 17.93 27.34
CA ILE A 911 30.26 17.78 27.96
C ILE A 911 30.94 19.14 27.93
N SER A 912 31.09 19.75 29.11
CA SER A 912 31.88 20.97 29.27
C SER A 912 33.36 20.64 29.40
N VAL A 913 34.21 21.26 28.58
CA VAL A 913 35.68 21.18 28.65
C VAL A 913 36.24 22.56 29.00
N THR A 914 37.40 22.62 29.64
CA THR A 914 38.04 23.90 29.99
C THR A 914 39.30 24.06 29.15
N ASP A 915 39.22 24.77 28.03
CA ASP A 915 40.41 25.03 27.22
C ASP A 915 41.23 26.21 27.81
N SER A 916 42.55 26.05 27.87
CA SER A 916 43.45 27.12 28.29
C SER A 916 43.62 28.15 27.16
N LYS A 917 43.64 29.45 27.50
CA LYS A 917 43.68 30.55 26.51
C LYS A 917 44.95 30.59 25.63
N ASP A 918 46.01 29.89 26.05
CA ASP A 918 47.33 29.94 25.39
C ASP A 918 47.63 28.68 24.54
N GLU A 919 46.86 27.60 24.71
CA GLU A 919 46.87 26.38 23.88
C GLU A 919 45.45 26.09 23.42
N THR A 920 44.94 26.94 22.53
CA THR A 920 43.59 26.75 21.99
C THR A 920 43.52 25.41 21.24
N GLY A 921 42.55 24.57 21.63
CA GLY A 921 42.09 23.45 20.81
C GLY A 921 42.63 22.05 21.09
N SER A 922 43.54 21.80 22.03
CA SER A 922 44.02 20.42 22.25
C SER A 922 43.05 19.58 23.09
N GLU A 923 42.57 20.07 24.24
CA GLU A 923 41.82 19.22 25.18
C GLU A 923 40.37 18.96 24.71
N SER A 924 39.67 19.99 24.22
CA SER A 924 38.31 19.81 23.69
C SER A 924 38.24 18.95 22.42
N THR A 925 39.23 19.05 21.53
CA THR A 925 39.27 18.22 20.30
C THR A 925 39.71 16.78 20.59
N GLU A 926 40.64 16.56 21.53
CA GLU A 926 40.96 15.22 22.04
C GLU A 926 39.72 14.57 22.67
N ARG A 927 38.96 15.33 23.47
CA ARG A 927 37.72 14.82 24.07
C ARG A 927 36.67 14.45 23.03
N VAL A 928 36.52 15.21 21.95
CA VAL A 928 35.63 14.87 20.83
C VAL A 928 36.01 13.52 20.23
N PHE A 929 37.29 13.29 19.99
CA PHE A 929 37.77 12.03 19.42
C PHE A 929 37.60 10.85 20.39
N GLU A 930 37.84 11.06 21.69
CA GLU A 930 37.57 10.07 22.74
C GLU A 930 36.10 9.65 22.78
N VAL A 931 35.17 10.62 22.74
CA VAL A 931 33.73 10.34 22.69
C VAL A 931 33.37 9.53 21.44
N ALA A 932 33.94 9.87 20.29
CA ALA A 932 33.70 9.13 19.04
C ALA A 932 34.17 7.67 19.14
N LEU A 933 35.38 7.44 19.68
CA LEU A 933 35.93 6.10 19.88
C LEU A 933 35.13 5.29 20.90
N ASP A 934 34.79 5.88 22.05
CA ASP A 934 34.05 5.19 23.11
C ASP A 934 32.63 4.83 22.65
N TYR A 935 31.97 5.70 21.90
CA TYR A 935 30.68 5.40 21.29
C TYR A 935 30.79 4.24 20.31
N LYS A 936 31.80 4.25 19.43
CA LYS A 936 32.03 3.18 18.46
C LYS A 936 32.37 1.85 19.13
N ARG A 937 33.11 1.86 20.24
CA ARG A 937 33.38 0.66 21.05
C ARG A 937 32.11 0.09 21.67
N ARG A 938 31.23 0.95 22.19
CA ARG A 938 29.96 0.54 22.80
C ARG A 938 28.93 0.09 21.77
N TYR A 939 28.93 0.71 20.59
CA TYR A 939 28.01 0.45 19.49
C TYR A 939 28.76 0.28 18.15
N PRO A 940 29.39 -0.88 17.91
CA PRO A 940 30.25 -1.10 16.74
C PRO A 940 29.56 -0.87 15.39
N SER A 941 28.26 -1.20 15.30
CA SER A 941 27.47 -1.06 14.07
C SER A 941 26.93 0.35 13.82
N ARG A 942 27.10 1.29 14.76
CA ARG A 942 26.55 2.64 14.64
C ARG A 942 27.53 3.61 13.97
N SER A 943 26.98 4.54 13.20
CA SER A 943 27.75 5.54 12.45
C SER A 943 27.98 6.82 13.27
N VAL A 944 29.11 7.50 13.06
CA VAL A 944 29.53 8.67 13.85
C VAL A 944 29.90 9.82 12.92
N GLY A 945 29.50 11.05 13.28
CA GLY A 945 29.88 12.28 12.58
C GLY A 945 30.20 13.40 13.55
N VAL A 946 31.12 14.28 13.16
CA VAL A 946 31.54 15.45 13.95
C VAL A 946 31.26 16.72 13.17
N ILE A 947 30.61 17.68 13.83
CA ILE A 947 30.28 19.00 13.29
C ILE A 947 31.08 20.06 14.05
N THR A 948 31.80 20.90 13.32
CA THR A 948 32.58 22.03 13.86
C THR A 948 31.99 23.37 13.44
N LEU A 949 32.20 24.40 14.28
CA LEU A 949 31.75 25.77 14.01
C LEU A 949 32.84 26.67 13.41
N THR A 950 34.12 26.35 13.63
CA THR A 950 35.28 27.15 13.15
C THR A 950 36.23 26.32 12.29
N GLU A 951 36.88 26.95 11.31
CA GLU A 951 37.91 26.29 10.48
C GLU A 951 39.10 25.82 11.32
N THR A 952 39.42 26.57 12.38
CA THR A 952 40.49 26.24 13.32
C THR A 952 40.21 24.92 14.03
N ASP A 953 39.01 24.75 14.60
CA ASP A 953 38.59 23.52 15.27
C ASP A 953 38.55 22.33 14.30
N TYR A 954 38.11 22.58 13.05
CA TYR A 954 38.13 21.58 11.99
C TYR A 954 39.54 21.06 11.69
N ALA A 955 40.51 21.97 11.52
CA ALA A 955 41.90 21.60 11.26
C ALA A 955 42.50 20.80 12.43
N TRP A 956 42.26 21.24 13.67
CA TRP A 956 42.76 20.54 14.86
C TRP A 956 42.18 19.14 15.02
N LEU A 957 40.89 18.94 14.73
CA LEU A 957 40.28 17.61 14.78
C LEU A 957 40.84 16.67 13.71
N LEU A 958 41.21 17.18 12.53
CA LEU A 958 41.93 16.39 11.53
C LEU A 958 43.33 15.99 12.01
N ASP A 959 44.05 16.90 12.67
CA ASP A 959 45.37 16.61 13.25
C ASP A 959 45.29 15.59 14.38
N VAL A 960 44.29 15.70 15.28
CA VAL A 960 44.00 14.70 16.32
C VAL A 960 43.70 13.34 15.68
N ALA A 961 42.83 13.31 14.66
CA ALA A 961 42.48 12.08 13.97
C ALA A 961 43.70 11.42 13.31
N ALA A 962 44.61 12.21 12.72
CA ALA A 962 45.86 11.74 12.14
C ALA A 962 46.80 11.16 13.21
N ARG A 963 47.00 11.86 14.34
CA ARG A 963 47.83 11.36 15.45
C ARG A 963 47.29 10.08 16.07
N ARG A 964 45.99 10.04 16.38
CA ARG A 964 45.32 8.87 16.98
C ARG A 964 45.36 7.66 16.06
N ARG A 965 45.37 7.86 14.73
CA ARG A 965 45.56 6.79 13.75
C ARG A 965 46.93 6.12 13.87
N ASP A 966 47.97 6.88 14.22
CA ASP A 966 49.32 6.35 14.42
C ASP A 966 49.46 5.66 15.79
N GLU A 967 48.78 6.16 16.82
CA GLU A 967 48.81 5.62 18.20
C GLU A 967 47.94 4.37 18.40
N ASP A 968 46.72 4.37 17.85
CA ASP A 968 45.74 3.27 17.94
C ASP A 968 45.10 2.99 16.56
N PRO A 969 45.86 2.31 15.65
CA PRO A 969 45.40 2.08 14.28
C PRO A 969 44.13 1.23 14.19
N GLU A 970 43.93 0.30 15.13
CA GLU A 970 42.79 -0.63 15.12
C GLU A 970 41.48 0.08 15.50
N SER A 971 41.47 0.86 16.58
CA SER A 971 40.26 1.59 16.98
C SER A 971 39.88 2.67 15.95
N VAL A 972 40.88 3.35 15.37
CA VAL A 972 40.62 4.36 14.32
C VAL A 972 40.19 3.70 13.01
N ALA A 973 40.76 2.56 12.63
CA ALA A 973 40.27 1.80 11.47
C ALA A 973 38.81 1.36 11.67
N SER A 974 38.44 0.93 12.86
CA SER A 974 37.04 0.60 13.21
C SER A 974 36.10 1.81 13.12
N LEU A 975 36.56 2.99 13.57
CA LEU A 975 35.80 4.24 13.43
C LEU A 975 35.62 4.65 11.96
N LEU A 976 36.66 4.50 11.14
CA LEU A 976 36.65 4.90 9.73
C LEU A 976 35.92 3.90 8.82
N GLN A 977 35.84 2.62 9.19
CA GLN A 977 35.06 1.60 8.48
C GLN A 977 33.56 1.83 8.75
N GLY A 978 32.87 2.37 7.75
CA GLY A 978 31.41 2.37 7.73
C GLY A 978 30.93 0.94 7.48
N GLU A 979 30.30 0.30 8.46
CA GLU A 979 29.56 -0.94 8.18
C GLU A 979 28.27 -0.60 7.42
N ALA A 980 27.81 -1.52 6.58
CA ALA A 980 26.58 -1.35 5.82
C ALA A 980 25.41 -1.20 6.79
N SER A 981 24.77 -0.04 6.78
CA SER A 981 23.58 0.19 7.59
C SER A 981 22.46 -0.75 7.10
N GLY A 982 21.62 -1.24 8.02
CA GLY A 982 20.51 -2.16 7.73
C GLY A 982 19.44 -1.60 6.77
N SER A 983 19.61 -0.36 6.29
CA SER A 983 18.77 0.35 5.32
C SER A 983 19.06 0.00 3.85
N GLY A 984 20.11 -0.77 3.55
CA GLY A 984 20.45 -1.16 2.17
C GLY A 984 21.18 -0.08 1.36
N GLU A 985 21.56 1.04 1.97
CA GLU A 985 22.30 2.15 1.35
C GLU A 985 23.78 2.15 1.77
N GLY A 986 24.57 1.21 1.27
CA GLY A 986 26.04 1.26 1.33
C GLY A 986 26.68 1.48 2.73
N PRO A 987 28.00 1.68 2.79
CA PRO A 987 28.70 2.02 4.04
C PRO A 987 28.53 3.52 4.39
N GLU A 988 28.23 3.84 5.65
CA GLU A 988 28.18 5.22 6.17
C GLU A 988 29.49 5.57 6.90
N PRO A 989 30.50 6.17 6.24
CA PRO A 989 31.82 6.42 6.83
C PRO A 989 31.78 7.53 7.90
N PHE A 990 32.72 7.50 8.84
CA PHE A 990 32.96 8.61 9.76
C PHE A 990 33.29 9.91 9.01
N PHE A 991 32.76 11.03 9.48
CA PHE A 991 33.10 12.36 8.92
C PHE A 991 33.42 13.37 10.02
N ILE A 992 34.25 14.35 9.65
CA ILE A 992 34.40 15.63 10.33
C ILE A 992 34.05 16.68 9.27
N LYS A 993 33.10 17.56 9.56
CA LYS A 993 32.62 18.59 8.62
C LYS A 993 32.28 19.88 9.36
N MET A 994 32.45 21.01 8.68
CA MET A 994 31.95 22.30 9.13
C MET A 994 30.42 22.35 9.07
N ILE A 995 29.81 23.19 9.91
CA ILE A 995 28.34 23.35 9.98
C ILE A 995 27.67 23.70 8.64
N GLU A 996 28.36 24.44 7.77
CA GLU A 996 27.90 24.80 6.42
C GLU A 996 27.94 23.63 5.41
N ASN A 997 28.70 22.58 5.70
CA ASN A 997 28.97 21.46 4.78
C ASN A 997 28.27 20.15 5.17
N VAL A 998 27.48 20.13 6.24
CA VAL A 998 26.86 18.91 6.79
C VAL A 998 25.48 18.58 6.19
N GLN A 999 25.01 19.37 5.22
CA GLN A 999 23.69 19.18 4.65
C GLN A 999 23.61 17.85 3.89
N GLY A 1000 22.51 17.12 4.10
CA GLY A 1000 22.29 15.79 3.52
C GLY A 1000 23.03 14.65 4.24
N ASP A 1001 24.01 14.93 5.08
CA ASP A 1001 24.65 13.90 5.91
C ASP A 1001 23.87 13.67 7.21
N GLU A 1002 23.84 12.44 7.68
CA GLU A 1002 23.26 12.07 8.99
C GLU A 1002 24.03 10.89 9.58
N ARG A 1003 24.09 10.80 10.90
CA ARG A 1003 24.78 9.71 11.60
C ARG A 1003 24.00 9.30 12.83
N ASP A 1004 24.25 8.09 13.31
CA ASP A 1004 23.64 7.62 14.56
C ASP A 1004 24.08 8.49 15.73
N LEU A 1005 25.37 8.79 15.83
CA LEU A 1005 25.90 9.83 16.72
C LEU A 1005 26.36 11.04 15.93
N ILE A 1006 25.89 12.22 16.32
CA ILE A 1006 26.51 13.50 15.94
C ILE A 1006 27.16 14.15 17.15
N ILE A 1007 28.44 14.47 17.02
CA ILE A 1007 29.16 15.28 17.99
C ILE A 1007 29.21 16.72 17.48
N LEU A 1008 28.55 17.64 18.17
CA LEU A 1008 28.67 19.07 17.89
C LEU A 1008 29.77 19.65 18.77
N HIS A 1009 30.89 20.05 18.16
CA HIS A 1009 31.99 20.70 18.85
C HIS A 1009 31.81 22.22 18.82
N VAL A 1010 31.75 22.81 20.01
CA VAL A 1010 31.59 24.25 20.24
C VAL A 1010 32.84 24.75 20.96
N GLY A 1011 33.92 24.87 20.20
CA GLY A 1011 35.22 25.40 20.62
C GLY A 1011 35.47 26.83 20.16
N GLY A 1012 36.69 27.32 20.39
CA GLY A 1012 37.19 28.58 19.83
C GLY A 1012 36.63 29.87 20.46
N ASP A 1013 37.00 30.99 19.85
CA ASP A 1013 36.46 32.32 20.19
C ASP A 1013 35.10 32.50 19.49
N PRO A 1014 34.00 32.83 20.20
CA PRO A 1014 32.71 33.06 19.58
C PRO A 1014 32.71 34.17 18.50
N SER A 1015 33.69 35.08 18.52
CA SER A 1015 33.88 36.08 17.46
C SER A 1015 34.20 35.46 16.08
N GLN A 1016 34.69 34.22 16.06
CA GLN A 1016 35.06 33.46 14.86
C GLN A 1016 33.91 32.61 14.31
N PHE A 1017 32.72 32.65 14.92
CA PHE A 1017 31.52 32.00 14.41
C PHE A 1017 30.88 32.78 13.25
N ALA A 1018 31.70 33.22 12.28
CA ALA A 1018 31.24 34.01 11.13
C ALA A 1018 29.98 33.42 10.45
N PRO A 1019 29.84 32.10 10.25
CA PRO A 1019 28.62 31.53 9.65
C PRO A 1019 27.34 31.78 10.47
N LEU A 1020 27.44 31.94 11.80
CA LEU A 1020 26.31 32.16 12.71
C LEU A 1020 25.99 33.65 12.96
N LEU A 1021 26.82 34.55 12.45
CA LEU A 1021 26.63 36.00 12.57
C LEU A 1021 25.83 36.59 11.41
N GLU A 1022 25.72 35.86 10.29
CA GLU A 1022 24.99 36.25 9.08
C GLU A 1022 23.46 36.23 9.25
N PRO A 1023 22.69 37.00 8.43
CA PRO A 1023 21.24 36.87 8.31
C PRO A 1023 20.83 35.44 7.88
N SER A 1024 19.69 34.93 8.37
CA SER A 1024 19.19 33.56 8.09
C SER A 1024 20.11 32.41 8.57
N SER A 1025 21.10 32.70 9.42
CA SER A 1025 22.02 31.72 10.01
C SER A 1025 21.40 30.77 11.05
N ASP A 1026 20.18 31.04 11.50
CA ASP A 1026 19.39 30.15 12.35
C ASP A 1026 19.14 28.78 11.68
N ARG A 1027 19.10 28.76 10.33
CA ARG A 1027 18.93 27.53 9.54
C ARG A 1027 20.15 26.60 9.61
N LEU A 1028 21.37 27.13 9.72
CA LEU A 1028 22.60 26.33 9.90
C LEU A 1028 22.51 25.50 11.18
N LEU A 1029 22.03 26.11 12.26
CA LEU A 1029 21.87 25.42 13.52
C LEU A 1029 20.76 24.38 13.45
N ASN A 1030 19.60 24.71 12.86
CA ASN A 1030 18.52 23.74 12.66
C ASN A 1030 18.98 22.52 11.85
N VAL A 1031 19.80 22.73 10.82
CA VAL A 1031 20.42 21.64 10.07
C VAL A 1031 21.32 20.83 11.00
N ALA A 1032 22.27 21.44 11.70
CA ALA A 1032 23.20 20.74 12.59
C ALA A 1032 22.51 19.91 13.68
N THR A 1033 21.49 20.47 14.34
CA THR A 1033 20.77 19.80 15.44
C THR A 1033 19.89 18.65 14.97
N THR A 1034 19.58 18.56 13.67
CA THR A 1034 18.72 17.51 13.08
C THR A 1034 19.50 16.38 12.40
N ARG A 1035 20.84 16.39 12.47
CA ARG A 1035 21.69 15.37 11.82
C ARG A 1035 21.80 14.05 12.60
N ALA A 1036 21.45 14.05 13.88
CA ALA A 1036 21.53 12.88 14.76
C ALA A 1036 20.30 11.96 14.59
N ARG A 1037 20.52 10.66 14.35
CA ARG A 1037 19.45 9.65 14.38
C ARG A 1037 19.21 9.09 15.77
N CYS A 1038 20.28 8.73 16.48
CA CYS A 1038 20.20 8.04 17.77
C CYS A 1038 20.60 8.94 18.93
N ASP A 1039 21.75 9.60 18.85
CA ASP A 1039 22.37 10.33 19.95
C ASP A 1039 23.06 11.61 19.44
N MET A 1040 23.07 12.65 20.27
CA MET A 1040 23.83 13.87 20.03
C MET A 1040 24.65 14.23 21.27
N VAL A 1041 25.95 14.45 21.09
CA VAL A 1041 26.83 14.91 22.16
C VAL A 1041 27.35 16.29 21.80
N VAL A 1042 27.11 17.26 22.68
CA VAL A 1042 27.66 18.61 22.54
C VAL A 1042 28.90 18.71 23.40
N VAL A 1043 30.08 18.83 22.77
CA VAL A 1043 31.34 19.08 23.47
C VAL A 1043 31.65 20.57 23.34
N SER A 1044 31.58 21.31 24.46
CA SER A 1044 31.78 22.75 24.43
C SER A 1044 32.86 23.22 25.39
N ALA A 1045 33.77 24.07 24.89
CA ALA A 1045 34.67 24.86 25.74
C ALA A 1045 34.01 26.17 26.23
N LEU A 1046 32.83 26.50 25.68
CA LEU A 1046 32.10 27.73 25.93
C LEU A 1046 30.81 27.44 26.73
N THR A 1047 30.44 28.39 27.59
CA THR A 1047 29.16 28.39 28.31
C THR A 1047 28.12 29.24 27.56
N PRO A 1048 26.80 29.03 27.78
CA PRO A 1048 25.77 29.92 27.23
C PRO A 1048 26.01 31.40 27.55
N PHE A 1049 26.59 31.69 28.72
CA PHE A 1049 26.96 33.04 29.14
C PHE A 1049 28.13 33.61 28.34
N SER A 1050 29.19 32.82 28.08
CA SER A 1050 30.33 33.29 27.28
C SER A 1050 29.96 33.54 25.82
N VAL A 1051 29.04 32.73 25.25
CA VAL A 1051 28.46 32.98 23.92
C VAL A 1051 27.68 34.31 23.91
N ALA A 1052 26.83 34.56 24.91
CA ALA A 1052 26.07 35.82 25.01
C ALA A 1052 26.97 37.05 25.20
N ALA A 1053 28.00 36.94 26.04
CA ALA A 1053 28.92 38.03 26.33
C ALA A 1053 29.74 38.43 25.07
N ALA A 1054 30.21 37.45 24.30
CA ALA A 1054 30.90 37.71 23.05
C ALA A 1054 29.98 38.36 21.99
N ALA A 1055 28.73 37.93 21.89
CA ALA A 1055 27.73 38.51 21.00
C ALA A 1055 27.44 39.99 21.31
N ALA A 1056 27.34 40.33 22.61
CA ALA A 1056 27.17 41.71 23.07
C ALA A 1056 28.39 42.60 22.73
N THR A 1057 29.59 42.00 22.64
CA THR A 1057 30.83 42.72 22.29
C THR A 1057 30.91 42.97 20.78
N ALA A 1058 30.54 41.99 19.96
CA ALA A 1058 30.45 42.12 18.49
C ALA A 1058 29.34 43.08 18.02
N ALA A 1059 28.24 43.19 18.78
CA ALA A 1059 27.13 44.10 18.50
C ALA A 1059 27.46 45.60 18.67
N THR A 1060 28.65 45.96 19.17
CA THR A 1060 29.05 47.38 19.32
C THR A 1060 29.41 48.08 17.99
N GLY A 1061 29.39 47.37 16.86
CA GLY A 1061 29.69 47.90 15.52
C GLY A 1061 28.56 47.87 14.49
N THR A 1062 27.40 47.28 14.79
CA THR A 1062 26.29 47.10 13.83
C THR A 1062 24.97 47.64 14.38
N ALA A 1063 24.17 48.32 13.55
CA ALA A 1063 22.88 48.92 13.94
C ALA A 1063 21.76 47.90 14.27
N TYR A 1064 22.07 46.60 14.29
CA TYR A 1064 21.16 45.48 14.51
C TYR A 1064 21.67 44.66 15.70
N GLY A 1065 20.78 44.24 16.60
CA GLY A 1065 21.12 43.51 17.84
C GLY A 1065 21.71 42.11 17.62
N GLU A 1066 21.79 41.30 18.69
CA GLU A 1066 22.33 39.92 18.69
C GLU A 1066 21.80 39.10 17.49
N SER A 1067 22.68 38.47 16.70
CA SER A 1067 22.25 37.67 15.53
C SER A 1067 21.35 36.51 15.94
N GLN A 1068 20.37 36.17 15.10
CA GLN A 1068 19.41 35.10 15.40
C GLN A 1068 20.12 33.73 15.57
N GLY A 1069 21.16 33.45 14.79
CA GLY A 1069 21.97 32.23 14.90
C GLY A 1069 22.65 32.09 16.26
N ILE A 1070 23.24 33.16 16.80
CA ILE A 1070 23.88 33.15 18.12
C ILE A 1070 22.86 33.02 19.25
N GLN A 1071 21.69 33.67 19.13
CA GLN A 1071 20.58 33.49 20.08
C GLN A 1071 20.13 32.02 20.13
N MET A 1072 20.01 31.37 18.98
CA MET A 1072 19.62 29.96 18.88
C MET A 1072 20.72 29.03 19.40
N LEU A 1073 22.00 29.29 19.14
CA LEU A 1073 23.11 28.50 19.69
C LEU A 1073 23.12 28.57 21.23
N ARG A 1074 22.91 29.76 21.80
CA ARG A 1074 22.77 29.93 23.25
C ARG A 1074 21.61 29.10 23.81
N ALA A 1075 20.44 29.18 23.18
CA ALA A 1075 19.27 28.40 23.59
C ALA A 1075 19.51 26.89 23.46
N PHE A 1076 20.19 26.45 22.40
CA PHE A 1076 20.53 25.04 22.20
C PHE A 1076 21.53 24.53 23.23
N LEU A 1077 22.56 25.32 23.60
CA LEU A 1077 23.49 24.96 24.66
C LEU A 1077 22.80 24.85 26.03
N GLN A 1078 21.87 25.76 26.34
CA GLN A 1078 21.06 25.68 27.56
C GLN A 1078 20.20 24.40 27.57
N TYR A 1079 19.60 24.07 26.43
CA TYR A 1079 18.84 22.85 26.25
C TYR A 1079 19.70 21.59 26.39
N ALA A 1080 20.89 21.56 25.77
CA ALA A 1080 21.80 20.42 25.88
C ALA A 1080 22.32 20.22 27.32
N GLN A 1081 22.53 21.30 28.08
CA GLN A 1081 22.91 21.24 29.49
C GLN A 1081 21.78 20.76 30.39
N ASN A 1082 20.54 21.13 30.09
CA ASN A 1082 19.37 20.70 30.83
C ASN A 1082 18.19 20.44 29.88
N PRO A 1083 18.09 19.20 29.34
CA PRO A 1083 17.02 18.86 28.39
C PRO A 1083 15.61 19.00 28.96
N GLU A 1084 15.43 19.00 30.28
CA GLU A 1084 14.11 19.17 30.92
C GLU A 1084 13.55 20.59 30.74
N THR A 1085 14.41 21.59 30.42
CA THR A 1085 13.99 22.99 30.22
C THR A 1085 12.99 23.20 29.08
N LEU A 1086 12.95 22.30 28.08
CA LEU A 1086 11.96 22.34 27.00
C LEU A 1086 10.71 21.49 27.27
N SER A 1087 10.75 20.61 28.27
CA SER A 1087 9.62 19.74 28.64
C SER A 1087 8.44 20.51 29.24
N ASP A 1088 8.68 21.68 29.84
CA ASP A 1088 7.66 22.48 30.55
C ASP A 1088 6.79 23.39 29.67
N THR A 1089 7.04 23.51 28.36
CA THR A 1089 6.34 24.50 27.50
C THR A 1089 5.78 23.97 26.18
N ALA A 1090 5.55 22.67 26.05
CA ALA A 1090 4.62 22.16 25.04
C ALA A 1090 3.19 22.52 25.50
N GLY A 1091 2.55 23.40 24.75
CA GLY A 1091 1.34 24.11 25.14
C GLY A 1091 0.30 23.23 25.82
N ALA A 1092 -0.14 23.71 26.98
CA ALA A 1092 -1.47 23.48 27.50
C ALA A 1092 -2.51 23.87 26.44
N MET A 1093 -2.75 23.01 25.45
CA MET A 1093 -4.12 22.76 25.01
C MET A 1093 -4.79 21.92 26.10
N THR A 1094 -5.01 22.58 27.24
CA THR A 1094 -6.12 22.33 28.16
C THR A 1094 -7.42 22.66 27.42
N THR A 1095 -7.74 21.88 26.40
CA THR A 1095 -9.05 21.85 25.74
C THR A 1095 -9.47 20.39 25.70
N GLY A 1096 -10.09 19.97 26.79
CA GLY A 1096 -10.70 18.66 26.93
C GLY A 1096 -10.43 18.13 28.33
N GLY A 1097 -11.48 17.90 29.12
CA GLY A 1097 -11.37 17.34 30.45
C GLY A 1097 -10.51 16.07 30.47
N GLN A 1098 -9.92 15.80 31.63
CA GLN A 1098 -9.20 14.56 31.91
C GLN A 1098 -9.99 13.37 31.35
N ASP A 1099 -9.38 12.58 30.46
CA ASP A 1099 -10.04 11.41 29.88
C ASP A 1099 -10.36 10.43 31.02
N LEU A 1100 -11.64 10.38 31.40
CA LEU A 1100 -12.13 9.58 32.52
C LEU A 1100 -11.93 8.09 32.27
N PHE A 1101 -11.91 7.66 31.00
CA PHE A 1101 -11.65 6.28 30.65
C PHE A 1101 -10.18 5.92 30.88
N VAL A 1102 -9.24 6.73 30.37
CA VAL A 1102 -7.79 6.53 30.62
C VAL A 1102 -7.49 6.50 32.12
N ARG A 1103 -8.14 7.36 32.90
CA ARG A 1103 -8.00 7.36 34.37
C ARG A 1103 -8.55 6.13 35.05
N ALA A 1104 -9.70 5.63 34.61
CA ALA A 1104 -10.26 4.40 35.15
C ALA A 1104 -9.31 3.22 34.91
N VAL A 1105 -8.65 3.16 33.74
CA VAL A 1105 -7.62 2.16 33.44
C VAL A 1105 -6.40 2.33 34.36
N ARG A 1106 -5.90 3.56 34.50
CA ARG A 1106 -4.78 3.88 35.39
C ARG A 1106 -5.06 3.47 36.83
N ASP A 1107 -6.19 3.87 37.39
CA ASP A 1107 -6.53 3.63 38.81
C ASP A 1107 -6.62 2.13 39.09
N ALA A 1108 -7.27 1.36 38.20
CA ALA A 1108 -7.36 -0.09 38.32
C ALA A 1108 -5.99 -0.77 38.31
N LEU A 1109 -5.04 -0.29 37.51
CA LEU A 1109 -3.68 -0.83 37.43
C LEU A 1109 -2.81 -0.35 38.62
N ALA A 1110 -2.96 0.89 39.06
CA ALA A 1110 -2.27 1.43 40.22
C ALA A 1110 -2.66 0.68 41.52
N GLU A 1111 -3.93 0.29 41.67
CA GLU A 1111 -4.40 -0.56 42.76
C GLU A 1111 -3.73 -1.95 42.82
N LYS A 1112 -3.14 -2.41 41.71
CA LYS A 1112 -2.34 -3.65 41.65
C LYS A 1112 -0.86 -3.45 41.97
N GLY A 1113 -0.44 -2.21 42.20
CA GLY A 1113 0.94 -1.87 42.53
C GLY A 1113 1.84 -1.59 41.33
N TYR A 1114 1.27 -1.35 40.14
CA TYR A 1114 2.07 -0.90 38.99
C TYR A 1114 2.37 0.60 39.08
N GLU A 1115 3.63 0.97 38.80
CA GLU A 1115 4.03 2.37 38.60
C GLU A 1115 3.70 2.79 37.16
N LEU A 1116 2.91 3.86 37.02
CA LEU A 1116 2.32 4.29 35.76
C LEU A 1116 2.64 5.75 35.49
N HIS A 1117 3.11 6.04 34.28
CA HIS A 1117 3.22 7.39 33.76
C HIS A 1117 2.10 7.66 32.75
N GLU A 1118 1.59 8.89 32.71
CA GLU A 1118 0.53 9.32 31.80
C GLU A 1118 1.10 10.24 30.71
N ARG A 1119 0.50 10.21 29.52
CA ARG A 1119 0.75 11.19 28.44
C ARG A 1119 2.23 11.31 28.07
N ILE A 1120 2.87 10.18 27.82
CA ILE A 1120 4.30 10.12 27.50
C ILE A 1120 4.52 10.69 26.10
N GLY A 1121 5.36 11.72 26.00
CA GLY A 1121 5.76 12.35 24.75
C GLY A 1121 5.72 13.87 24.82
N MET A 1122 6.57 14.51 24.02
CA MET A 1122 6.72 15.96 23.96
C MET A 1122 5.87 16.60 22.87
N SER A 1123 5.26 15.80 21.98
CA SER A 1123 4.44 16.29 20.85
C SER A 1123 2.92 16.11 21.04
N ASP A 1124 2.15 16.46 20.01
CA ASP A 1124 0.69 16.30 19.99
C ASP A 1124 0.27 14.82 20.01
N TYR A 1125 1.17 13.92 19.59
CA TYR A 1125 1.00 12.48 19.78
C TYR A 1125 1.69 12.05 21.08
N GLN A 1126 0.92 11.48 21.99
CA GLN A 1126 1.40 10.99 23.29
C GLN A 1126 0.88 9.57 23.51
N VAL A 1127 1.69 8.71 24.13
CA VAL A 1127 1.22 7.40 24.62
C VAL A 1127 0.39 7.65 25.87
N ASP A 1128 -0.83 7.10 25.91
CA ASP A 1128 -1.82 7.45 26.95
C ASP A 1128 -1.33 7.07 28.35
N LEU A 1129 -0.87 5.82 28.53
CA LEU A 1129 -0.27 5.31 29.76
C LEU A 1129 0.95 4.45 29.47
N ALA A 1130 1.91 4.40 30.38
CA ALA A 1130 3.03 3.47 30.31
C ALA A 1130 3.35 2.88 31.68
N ILE A 1131 3.61 1.57 31.73
CA ILE A 1131 4.04 0.84 32.91
C ILE A 1131 5.57 0.88 32.97
N VAL A 1132 6.11 1.38 34.07
CA VAL A 1132 7.56 1.38 34.34
C VAL A 1132 8.04 -0.05 34.58
N ASP A 1133 9.19 -0.42 34.03
CA ASP A 1133 9.79 -1.73 34.30
C ASP A 1133 10.39 -1.77 35.71
N PRO A 1134 9.90 -2.63 36.64
CA PRO A 1134 10.43 -2.71 38.00
C PRO A 1134 11.89 -3.19 38.06
N ALA A 1135 12.35 -3.97 37.07
CA ALA A 1135 13.72 -4.47 37.00
C ALA A 1135 14.67 -3.42 36.40
N HIS A 1136 14.14 -2.53 35.56
CA HIS A 1136 14.86 -1.51 34.81
C HIS A 1136 14.09 -0.17 34.82
N PRO A 1137 14.12 0.59 35.94
CA PRO A 1137 13.33 1.81 36.09
C PRO A 1137 13.62 2.90 35.04
N GLU A 1138 14.72 2.77 34.28
CA GLU A 1138 15.07 3.62 33.15
C GLU A 1138 14.21 3.40 31.89
N ARG A 1139 13.42 2.32 31.80
CA ARG A 1139 12.61 1.98 30.62
C ARG A 1139 11.15 1.67 30.95
N TYR A 1140 10.30 1.84 29.94
CA TYR A 1140 8.91 1.41 30.00
C TYR A 1140 8.80 -0.04 29.53
N LEU A 1141 8.11 -0.87 30.33
CA LEU A 1141 7.85 -2.26 29.99
C LEU A 1141 6.75 -2.36 28.92
N LEU A 1142 5.65 -1.61 29.12
CA LEU A 1142 4.46 -1.66 28.29
C LEU A 1142 3.81 -0.28 28.17
N GLY A 1143 3.57 0.18 26.95
CA GLY A 1143 2.68 1.30 26.64
C GLY A 1143 1.25 0.83 26.41
N ILE A 1144 0.29 1.60 26.90
CA ILE A 1144 -1.15 1.34 26.76
C ILE A 1144 -1.75 2.47 25.92
N GLU A 1145 -2.41 2.10 24.83
CA GLU A 1145 -3.16 3.01 23.97
C GLU A 1145 -4.67 2.79 24.14
N CYS A 1146 -5.41 3.88 24.28
CA CYS A 1146 -6.86 3.90 24.44
C CYS A 1146 -7.53 4.45 23.16
N ASP A 1147 -8.80 4.12 22.94
CA ASP A 1147 -9.62 4.62 21.83
C ASP A 1147 -10.25 6.01 22.12
N GLY A 1148 -9.53 6.85 22.88
CA GLY A 1148 -9.95 8.18 23.29
C GLY A 1148 -9.81 9.27 22.21
N PRO A 1149 -9.85 10.57 22.58
CA PRO A 1149 -9.78 11.68 21.64
C PRO A 1149 -8.59 11.64 20.67
N SER A 1150 -7.41 11.21 21.13
CA SER A 1150 -6.19 11.07 20.30
C SER A 1150 -6.40 10.07 19.15
N TYR A 1151 -7.08 8.95 19.43
CA TYR A 1151 -7.46 7.95 18.43
C TYR A 1151 -8.50 8.50 17.44
N ALA A 1152 -9.45 9.32 17.93
CA ALA A 1152 -10.55 9.88 17.13
C ALA A 1152 -10.11 10.99 16.16
N VAL A 1153 -9.11 11.81 16.52
CA VAL A 1153 -8.61 12.93 15.68
C VAL A 1153 -7.74 12.44 14.52
N THR A 1154 -7.23 11.20 14.56
CA THR A 1154 -6.39 10.66 13.49
C THR A 1154 -7.21 10.24 12.27
N GLU A 1155 -7.08 10.98 11.16
CA GLU A 1155 -7.97 10.89 9.99
C GLU A 1155 -8.00 9.54 9.26
N THR A 1156 -6.87 8.82 9.19
CA THR A 1156 -6.77 7.61 8.36
C THR A 1156 -6.41 6.36 9.16
N ALA A 1157 -6.96 5.21 8.76
CA ALA A 1157 -6.64 3.91 9.35
C ALA A 1157 -5.15 3.55 9.18
N ARG A 1158 -4.55 3.86 8.02
CA ARG A 1158 -3.10 3.65 7.79
C ARG A 1158 -2.27 4.35 8.86
N HIS A 1159 -2.69 5.55 9.24
CA HIS A 1159 -1.97 6.35 10.20
C HIS A 1159 -2.11 5.81 11.63
N ARG A 1160 -3.35 5.73 12.14
CA ARG A 1160 -3.63 5.34 13.53
C ARG A 1160 -3.30 3.88 13.86
N ASP A 1161 -3.48 2.98 12.89
CA ASP A 1161 -3.44 1.54 13.12
C ASP A 1161 -2.16 0.87 12.60
N ARG A 1162 -1.42 1.52 11.68
CA ARG A 1162 -0.14 1.01 11.17
C ARG A 1162 1.04 1.93 11.45
N LEU A 1163 1.07 3.13 10.84
CA LEU A 1163 2.26 3.99 10.87
C LEU A 1163 2.67 4.39 12.29
N CYS A 1164 1.76 4.94 13.10
CA CYS A 1164 2.11 5.35 14.48
C CYS A 1164 2.63 4.17 15.30
N ARG A 1165 1.97 3.01 15.17
CA ARG A 1165 2.33 1.80 15.91
C ARG A 1165 3.67 1.22 15.48
N ASP A 1166 3.96 1.21 14.17
CA ASP A 1166 5.25 0.78 13.62
C ASP A 1166 6.37 1.72 14.11
N MET A 1167 6.11 3.03 14.13
CA MET A 1167 7.07 4.04 14.59
C MET A 1167 7.39 3.93 16.08
N LEU A 1168 6.39 3.69 16.93
CA LEU A 1168 6.62 3.45 18.35
C LEU A 1168 7.35 2.12 18.59
N ALA A 1169 6.98 1.06 17.86
CA ALA A 1169 7.66 -0.23 17.97
C ALA A 1169 9.14 -0.13 17.60
N GLN A 1170 9.49 0.64 16.55
CA GLN A 1170 10.88 0.92 16.18
C GLN A 1170 11.66 1.66 17.28
N ARG A 1171 10.97 2.39 18.16
CA ARG A 1171 11.53 3.15 19.30
C ARG A 1171 11.48 2.36 20.61
N GLY A 1172 11.32 1.04 20.52
CA GLY A 1172 11.39 0.11 21.66
C GLY A 1172 10.08 -0.09 22.43
N TRP A 1173 8.95 0.42 21.94
CA TRP A 1173 7.67 0.25 22.63
C TRP A 1173 7.05 -1.14 22.40
N ASN A 1174 6.67 -1.79 23.50
CA ASN A 1174 5.64 -2.81 23.50
C ASN A 1174 4.29 -2.14 23.74
N LEU A 1175 3.31 -2.34 22.85
CA LEU A 1175 2.02 -1.63 22.91
C LEU A 1175 0.84 -2.57 23.09
N HIS A 1176 0.02 -2.29 24.11
CA HIS A 1176 -1.26 -2.93 24.37
C HIS A 1176 -2.41 -1.93 24.13
N ARG A 1177 -3.46 -2.34 23.42
CA ARG A 1177 -4.61 -1.46 23.15
C ARG A 1177 -5.80 -1.84 24.02
N VAL A 1178 -6.47 -0.85 24.61
CA VAL A 1178 -7.67 -1.03 25.43
C VAL A 1178 -8.83 -0.27 24.79
N TRP A 1179 -9.93 -0.98 24.57
CA TRP A 1179 -11.15 -0.42 23.98
C TRP A 1179 -12.14 -0.03 25.08
N SER A 1180 -12.63 1.21 25.03
CA SER A 1180 -13.57 1.80 25.99
C SER A 1180 -14.82 0.95 26.23
N LEU A 1181 -15.42 0.41 25.17
CA LEU A 1181 -16.60 -0.46 25.26
C LEU A 1181 -16.33 -1.79 25.96
N GLU A 1182 -15.16 -2.39 25.75
CA GLU A 1182 -14.81 -3.64 26.43
C GLU A 1182 -14.48 -3.41 27.90
N TRP A 1183 -13.81 -2.29 28.19
CA TRP A 1183 -13.54 -1.89 29.57
C TRP A 1183 -14.84 -1.63 30.35
N ASN A 1184 -15.83 -0.96 29.75
CA ASN A 1184 -17.12 -0.71 30.39
C ASN A 1184 -17.91 -2.00 30.68
N ARG A 1185 -17.80 -3.01 29.82
CA ARG A 1185 -18.50 -4.31 29.99
C ARG A 1185 -17.86 -5.18 31.07
N ASP A 1186 -16.54 -5.31 31.05
CA ASP A 1186 -15.80 -6.15 32.01
C ASP A 1186 -14.40 -5.59 32.28
N PRO A 1187 -14.26 -4.63 33.22
CA PRO A 1187 -12.97 -4.06 33.59
C PRO A 1187 -12.01 -5.11 34.13
N GLN A 1188 -12.51 -6.10 34.88
CA GLN A 1188 -11.67 -7.14 35.49
C GLN A 1188 -11.04 -8.05 34.44
N LYS A 1189 -11.78 -8.41 33.38
CA LYS A 1189 -11.24 -9.18 32.25
C LYS A 1189 -10.16 -8.38 31.51
N GLN A 1190 -10.40 -7.10 31.23
CA GLN A 1190 -9.42 -6.27 30.53
C GLN A 1190 -8.16 -6.04 31.37
N GLN A 1191 -8.32 -5.81 32.67
CA GLN A 1191 -7.22 -5.74 33.63
C GLN A 1191 -6.37 -7.02 33.60
N LYS A 1192 -7.00 -8.21 33.65
CA LYS A 1192 -6.27 -9.50 33.55
C LYS A 1192 -5.51 -9.66 32.23
N ARG A 1193 -6.01 -9.12 31.11
CA ARG A 1193 -5.29 -9.13 29.81
C ARG A 1193 -4.04 -8.27 29.85
N ILE A 1194 -4.11 -7.10 30.50
CA ILE A 1194 -2.96 -6.22 30.69
C ILE A 1194 -1.93 -6.90 31.61
N GLU A 1195 -2.38 -7.46 32.75
CA GLU A 1195 -1.52 -8.22 33.67
C GLU A 1195 -0.82 -9.40 32.97
N ALA A 1196 -1.54 -10.13 32.09
CA ALA A 1196 -0.95 -11.21 31.30
C ALA A 1196 0.10 -10.70 30.30
N ALA A 1197 -0.12 -9.54 29.67
CA ALA A 1197 0.85 -8.92 28.77
C ALA A 1197 2.10 -8.46 29.53
N VAL A 1198 1.93 -7.84 30.70
CA VAL A 1198 3.02 -7.48 31.61
C VAL A 1198 3.81 -8.72 32.03
N ALA A 1199 3.14 -9.79 32.49
CA ALA A 1199 3.79 -11.02 32.91
C ALA A 1199 4.55 -11.73 31.78
N ALA A 1200 4.08 -11.64 30.53
CA ALA A 1200 4.78 -12.16 29.37
C ALA A 1200 6.06 -11.37 29.08
N LEU A 1201 6.00 -10.04 29.16
CA LEU A 1201 7.14 -9.15 28.91
C LEU A 1201 8.17 -9.18 30.04
N SER A 1202 7.76 -9.34 31.30
CA SER A 1202 8.70 -9.47 32.42
C SER A 1202 9.48 -10.80 32.43
N LYS A 1203 9.04 -11.80 31.66
CA LYS A 1203 9.73 -13.09 31.53
C LYS A 1203 10.71 -13.14 30.35
N ALA A 1204 10.54 -12.25 29.38
CA ALA A 1204 11.38 -12.13 28.18
C ALA A 1204 12.56 -11.21 28.47
#